data_AF-A0A7S4QGH4-F1
#
_entry.id   AF-A0A7S4QGH4-F1
#
_cell.length_a   1.000
_cell.length_b   1.000
_cell.length_c   1.000
_cell.angle_alpha   90.00
_cell.angle_beta   90.00
_cell.angle_gamma   90.00
#
_symmetry.space_group_name_H-M   'P 1'
#
loop_
_entity.id
_entity.type
_entity.pdbx_description
1 polymer ?
#
loop_
_entity_poly.entity_id
_entity_poly.type
_entity_poly.pdbx_seq_one_letter_code
_entity_poly.pdbx_strand_id
1 'polypeptide(L)'
;QGGPRSRPAGFRGAVGIMQVQERDRGTPPRSNRVPSSTSGSGSPGTADGQRIADPKTGYVAADSQGNFELLTDGFTTDCSRRTFDLEEAVEPDMSERQPGGPLAEAVLSAGPDAQRVLWLGPLVAFFVAFFLQSIGLHAATHRYVYSVSHLDGWPEGGPFLAAEEDLYGLVRFAASGLPDNFVASLGADAGAPQLMVEALAALVPVVWLAVVLLSGNVRIWSRTLAVGSILALLKGLSSWLTLVPEPRGWTACRERLHPWALAYFQGETQLFKSVPLVVWLWLQDLSLGMRAQDSLVCASSFSGPSYLCTLFSTSLYDVLRAATRKLRPRLQVASRFAAAMLLSALTLAAARLELTEGRQYSGGLALSLVLPLLLYSSPEVALAADSFLRRASGASTAEDGCDLGDVVVPPCCVPFCCLGGRYFLYPLPAEQVEEAIRARAEAGRTLESLQRDQEEGAWRLLELEAQLEYVRQRTQVRDRQDAVLAERCLGEKLQAQQKAHELKLAARLAEMEAPRRPRPHCTTPPPAPCPGEGSTPSPRRLGTPRSSSSGPQVCPSSPWPPGSETATSPRPKACPSSRRPPGTEAATSPRPEALPSSSSWEGAAAAPAMHGFLGDFRSTPAVWAACHARFRVGLRPESTEEAAVRARAQERDACPHGKAPG
;
A
#
# COMPACT_ATOMS: atom_id res chain seq x y z
N GLN A 1 39.36 64.66 10.94
CA GLN A 1 38.30 64.93 9.92
C GLN A 1 37.33 63.77 9.98
N GLY A 2 36.04 64.02 10.21
CA GLY A 2 35.02 62.97 10.33
C GLY A 2 34.21 62.82 9.04
N GLY A 3 33.93 61.58 8.65
CA GLY A 3 32.98 61.22 7.58
C GLY A 3 32.03 60.13 8.09
N PRO A 4 30.73 60.15 7.73
CA PRO A 4 29.71 59.40 8.45
C PRO A 4 29.67 57.91 8.08
N ARG A 5 29.55 57.04 9.09
CA ARG A 5 29.15 55.63 8.90
C ARG A 5 27.64 55.55 8.74
N SER A 6 27.18 55.20 7.54
CA SER A 6 25.80 54.79 7.30
C SER A 6 25.52 53.43 7.97
N ARG A 7 24.44 53.36 8.76
CA ARG A 7 23.90 52.10 9.27
C ARG A 7 22.91 51.53 8.24
N PRO A 8 23.02 50.25 7.83
CA PRO A 8 21.89 49.58 7.18
C PRO A 8 20.79 49.30 8.20
N ALA A 9 19.53 49.44 7.78
CA ALA A 9 18.37 49.22 8.63
C ALA A 9 18.19 47.73 8.99
N GLY A 10 17.81 47.45 10.23
CA GLY A 10 17.53 46.09 10.69
C GLY A 10 16.20 45.57 10.14
N PHE A 11 16.25 44.60 9.24
CA PHE A 11 15.07 43.88 8.76
C PHE A 11 14.64 42.84 9.81
N ARG A 12 13.68 43.19 10.67
CA ARG A 12 13.01 42.21 11.55
C ARG A 12 12.00 41.39 10.74
N GLY A 13 12.47 40.33 10.08
CA GLY A 13 11.60 39.28 9.56
C GLY A 13 10.95 38.52 10.72
N ALA A 14 9.62 38.59 10.82
CA ALA A 14 8.89 37.85 11.84
C ALA A 14 8.93 36.34 11.54
N VAL A 15 9.52 35.56 12.45
CA VAL A 15 9.41 34.09 12.40
C VAL A 15 8.00 33.71 12.83
N GLY A 16 7.14 33.43 11.84
CA GLY A 16 5.83 32.85 12.07
C GLY A 16 5.97 31.42 12.58
N ILE A 17 5.95 31.24 13.90
CA ILE A 17 5.82 29.93 14.53
C ILE A 17 4.42 29.42 14.19
N MET A 18 4.33 28.44 13.30
CA MET A 18 3.10 27.65 13.15
C MET A 18 2.86 26.88 14.44
N GLN A 19 1.99 27.40 15.30
CA GLN A 19 1.36 26.59 16.33
C GLN A 19 0.53 25.52 15.63
N VAL A 20 0.96 24.27 15.74
CA VAL A 20 0.11 23.12 15.40
C VAL A 20 -1.03 23.12 16.40
N GLN A 21 -2.24 23.33 15.89
CA GLN A 21 -3.45 23.35 16.71
C GLN A 21 -3.69 21.94 17.28
N GLU A 22 -3.45 21.80 18.58
CA GLU A 22 -3.60 20.56 19.33
C GLU A 22 -5.08 20.14 19.30
N ARG A 23 -5.37 19.07 18.56
CA ARG A 23 -6.74 18.59 18.36
C ARG A 23 -7.04 17.52 19.40
N ASP A 24 -7.67 17.94 20.50
CA ASP A 24 -8.14 17.07 21.57
C ASP A 24 -8.82 15.81 21.02
N ARG A 25 -8.19 14.66 21.23
CA ARG A 25 -8.80 13.34 21.06
C ARG A 25 -9.15 12.81 22.44
N GLY A 26 -10.41 12.98 22.81
CA GLY A 26 -10.95 12.46 24.07
C GLY A 26 -10.71 10.95 24.21
N THR A 27 -10.20 10.56 25.38
CA THR A 27 -10.15 9.17 25.83
C THR A 27 -11.55 8.56 25.94
N PRO A 28 -11.78 7.32 25.48
CA PRO A 28 -13.02 6.61 25.73
C PRO A 28 -13.07 6.09 27.19
N PRO A 29 -14.15 6.30 27.94
CA PRO A 29 -14.33 5.66 29.24
C PRO A 29 -14.74 4.18 29.07
N ARG A 30 -14.18 3.32 29.93
CA ARG A 30 -14.51 1.89 30.02
C ARG A 30 -15.99 1.65 30.36
N SER A 31 -16.53 0.58 29.81
CA SER A 31 -17.78 -0.03 30.28
C SER A 31 -17.62 -0.68 31.67
N ASN A 32 -18.62 -0.49 32.53
CA ASN A 32 -19.22 -1.52 33.40
C ASN A 32 -20.13 -0.89 34.48
N ARG A 33 -21.46 -1.04 34.33
CA ARG A 33 -22.37 -1.55 35.39
C ARG A 33 -23.82 -1.68 34.91
N VAL A 34 -24.43 -2.78 35.34
CA VAL A 34 -25.86 -3.15 35.24
C VAL A 34 -26.62 -2.51 36.42
N PRO A 35 -27.95 -2.25 36.34
CA PRO A 35 -28.56 -1.11 37.04
C PRO A 35 -29.16 -1.42 38.41
N SER A 36 -29.47 -0.36 39.16
CA SER A 36 -30.32 -0.39 40.35
C SER A 36 -31.48 0.61 40.22
N SER A 37 -32.70 0.12 40.41
CA SER A 37 -33.95 0.89 40.41
C SER A 37 -34.09 1.86 41.58
N THR A 38 -34.64 3.05 41.35
CA THR A 38 -35.49 3.72 42.36
C THR A 38 -36.54 4.64 41.73
N SER A 39 -37.65 4.79 42.44
CA SER A 39 -38.92 5.43 42.04
C SER A 39 -39.08 6.87 42.56
N GLY A 40 -39.91 7.67 41.85
CA GLY A 40 -40.52 8.92 42.33
C GLY A 40 -40.93 9.80 41.15
N SER A 41 -42.19 9.89 40.71
CA SER A 41 -43.39 10.52 41.33
C SER A 41 -43.27 12.04 41.51
N GLY A 42 -44.05 12.85 40.76
CA GLY A 42 -44.35 14.23 41.17
C GLY A 42 -44.64 15.31 40.11
N SER A 43 -45.85 15.27 39.51
CA SER A 43 -46.63 16.45 39.08
C SER A 43 -46.18 17.36 37.91
N PRO A 44 -47.12 18.13 37.31
CA PRO A 44 -46.96 18.71 35.96
C PRO A 44 -46.64 20.20 35.92
N GLY A 45 -45.96 20.63 34.86
CA GLY A 45 -45.75 22.05 34.52
C GLY A 45 -46.04 22.31 33.04
N THR A 46 -47.06 23.13 32.77
CA THR A 46 -47.37 23.68 31.45
C THR A 46 -46.37 24.77 31.05
N ALA A 47 -45.74 24.65 29.88
CA ALA A 47 -45.13 25.79 29.18
C ALA A 47 -44.98 25.47 27.67
N ASP A 48 -45.39 26.41 26.82
CA ASP A 48 -45.18 26.32 25.37
C ASP A 48 -43.69 26.33 25.00
N GLY A 49 -43.32 25.48 24.03
CA GLY A 49 -41.93 25.23 23.64
C GLY A 49 -41.80 24.95 22.15
N GLN A 50 -41.79 26.02 21.36
CA GLN A 50 -41.67 26.04 19.90
C GLN A 50 -40.46 25.21 19.40
N ARG A 51 -40.71 24.06 18.75
CA ARG A 51 -39.65 23.24 18.12
C ARG A 51 -39.34 23.70 16.70
N ILE A 52 -38.09 24.10 16.48
CA ILE A 52 -37.48 24.16 15.16
C ILE A 52 -37.21 22.72 14.70
N ALA A 53 -37.67 22.36 13.50
CA ALA A 53 -37.46 21.02 12.94
C ALA A 53 -36.09 20.92 12.23
N ASP A 54 -35.38 19.82 12.47
CA ASP A 54 -34.05 19.54 11.91
C ASP A 54 -34.22 18.74 10.59
N PRO A 55 -33.78 19.24 9.43
CA PRO A 55 -34.27 18.77 8.12
C PRO A 55 -33.55 17.52 7.57
N LYS A 56 -33.20 16.54 8.43
CA LYS A 56 -32.38 15.37 8.05
C LYS A 56 -32.95 13.99 8.35
N THR A 57 -34.12 13.89 8.99
CA THR A 57 -34.86 12.63 9.11
C THR A 57 -36.08 12.66 8.20
N GLY A 58 -35.99 12.01 7.04
CA GLY A 58 -37.06 11.92 6.04
C GLY A 58 -38.20 10.98 6.43
N TYR A 59 -38.70 11.10 7.66
CA TYR A 59 -39.83 10.32 8.17
C TYR A 59 -41.05 11.24 8.31
N VAL A 60 -42.05 11.03 7.47
CA VAL A 60 -43.36 11.69 7.58
C VAL A 60 -44.26 10.78 8.42
N ALA A 61 -44.73 11.27 9.56
CA ALA A 61 -45.69 10.55 10.38
C ALA A 61 -47.06 10.53 9.69
N ALA A 62 -47.81 9.42 9.83
CA ALA A 62 -49.19 9.33 9.35
C ALA A 62 -50.06 10.44 9.97
N ASP A 63 -51.10 10.83 9.25
CA ASP A 63 -52.07 11.80 9.74
C ASP A 63 -52.90 11.24 10.91
N SER A 64 -53.72 12.11 11.52
CA SER A 64 -54.60 11.73 12.64
C SER A 64 -55.74 10.76 12.27
N GLN A 65 -55.83 10.33 11.00
CA GLN A 65 -56.73 9.28 10.54
C GLN A 65 -55.99 7.98 10.14
N GLY A 66 -54.66 7.94 10.29
CA GLY A 66 -53.83 6.78 9.98
C GLY A 66 -53.46 6.65 8.50
N ASN A 67 -53.71 7.68 7.70
CA ASN A 67 -53.26 7.70 6.31
C ASN A 67 -51.82 8.20 6.23
N PHE A 68 -50.98 7.43 5.54
CA PHE A 68 -49.72 7.94 4.99
C PHE A 68 -50.03 8.53 3.62
N GLU A 69 -49.51 9.72 3.31
CA GLU A 69 -49.61 10.27 1.95
C GLU A 69 -48.90 9.33 0.96
N LEU A 70 -49.69 8.59 0.18
CA LEU A 70 -49.16 7.87 -0.97
C LEU A 70 -48.67 8.91 -1.99
N LEU A 71 -47.35 9.04 -2.09
CA LEU A 71 -46.66 9.63 -3.24
C LEU A 71 -47.05 8.85 -4.50
N THR A 72 -48.07 9.35 -5.20
CA THR A 72 -48.62 8.72 -6.40
C THR A 72 -47.75 8.96 -7.64
N ASP A 73 -47.19 7.87 -8.14
CA ASP A 73 -46.93 7.56 -9.55
C ASP A 73 -46.37 8.69 -10.45
N GLY A 74 -45.06 8.89 -10.32
CA GLY A 74 -44.23 9.59 -11.32
C GLY A 74 -43.26 8.63 -12.03
N PHE A 75 -43.75 7.89 -13.04
CA PHE A 75 -42.98 7.03 -13.95
C PHE A 75 -42.14 5.89 -13.32
N THR A 76 -42.73 4.70 -13.36
CA THR A 76 -42.02 3.42 -13.33
C THR A 76 -40.95 3.34 -14.42
N THR A 77 -39.70 3.55 -14.04
CA THR A 77 -38.56 3.00 -14.78
C THR A 77 -37.78 2.12 -13.82
N ASP A 78 -38.03 0.80 -13.88
CA ASP A 78 -37.23 -0.25 -13.23
C ASP A 78 -35.83 -0.39 -13.86
N CYS A 79 -35.19 0.75 -14.17
CA CYS A 79 -33.75 0.85 -14.06
C CYS A 79 -33.42 0.73 -12.58
N SER A 80 -33.39 -0.52 -12.10
CA SER A 80 -32.74 -0.92 -10.87
C SER A 80 -31.40 -0.21 -10.83
N ARG A 81 -31.35 0.85 -10.02
CA ARG A 81 -30.15 1.62 -9.77
C ARG A 81 -29.33 0.81 -8.79
N ARG A 82 -28.83 -0.33 -9.29
CA ARG A 82 -27.43 -0.67 -9.14
C ARG A 82 -26.65 0.61 -9.48
N THR A 83 -26.46 1.44 -8.47
CA THR A 83 -25.10 1.72 -8.03
C THR A 83 -24.40 0.37 -8.08
N PHE A 84 -23.78 0.10 -9.23
CA PHE A 84 -22.73 -0.90 -9.25
C PHE A 84 -21.80 -0.43 -8.14
N ASP A 85 -21.64 -1.26 -7.11
CA ASP A 85 -20.60 -1.09 -6.13
C ASP A 85 -19.28 -1.33 -6.87
N LEU A 86 -18.86 -0.27 -7.57
CA LEU A 86 -17.62 -0.15 -8.29
C LEU A 86 -16.44 -0.13 -7.31
N GLU A 87 -16.72 -0.04 -6.01
CA GLU A 87 -15.80 -0.30 -4.91
C GLU A 87 -15.70 -1.80 -4.57
N GLU A 88 -16.76 -2.61 -4.75
CA GLU A 88 -16.72 -4.07 -4.55
C GLU A 88 -16.16 -4.82 -5.78
N ALA A 89 -16.38 -4.29 -6.99
CA ALA A 89 -15.93 -4.91 -8.25
C ALA A 89 -14.53 -4.48 -8.74
N VAL A 90 -13.86 -3.54 -8.06
CA VAL A 90 -12.42 -3.32 -8.27
C VAL A 90 -11.68 -4.20 -7.27
N GLU A 91 -11.53 -5.49 -7.64
CA GLU A 91 -10.58 -6.37 -6.97
C GLU A 91 -9.25 -5.61 -6.87
N PRO A 92 -8.75 -5.31 -5.65
CA PRO A 92 -7.53 -4.54 -5.51
C PRO A 92 -6.40 -5.38 -6.10
N ASP A 93 -5.78 -4.86 -7.17
CA ASP A 93 -4.68 -5.51 -7.89
C ASP A 93 -3.68 -6.07 -6.87
N MET A 94 -3.66 -7.40 -6.74
CA MET A 94 -2.90 -8.07 -5.66
C MET A 94 -1.39 -7.88 -5.82
N SER A 95 -0.93 -7.37 -6.98
CA SER A 95 0.45 -6.92 -7.20
C SER A 95 0.77 -5.55 -6.56
N GLU A 96 -0.21 -4.79 -6.06
CA GLU A 96 0.02 -3.50 -5.41
C GLU A 96 -0.39 -3.47 -3.95
N ARG A 97 0.49 -4.01 -3.09
CA ARG A 97 0.40 -3.93 -1.63
C ARG A 97 -0.08 -2.56 -1.12
N GLN A 98 -1.05 -2.61 -0.22
CA GLN A 98 -1.55 -1.44 0.51
C GLN A 98 -0.38 -0.68 1.19
N PRO A 99 -0.40 0.65 1.22
CA PRO A 99 0.57 1.46 1.94
C PRO A 99 0.32 1.34 3.46
N GLY A 100 0.85 0.27 4.07
CA GLY A 100 0.62 -0.05 5.48
C GLY A 100 1.18 -1.41 5.91
N GLY A 101 2.31 -1.85 5.35
CA GLY A 101 3.00 -3.04 5.87
C GLY A 101 3.58 -2.78 7.27
N PRO A 102 3.93 -3.84 8.04
CA PRO A 102 4.40 -3.68 9.42
C PRO A 102 5.65 -2.79 9.54
N LEU A 103 6.51 -2.73 8.51
CA LEU A 103 7.62 -1.77 8.45
C LEU A 103 7.15 -0.31 8.35
N ALA A 104 6.09 -0.03 7.58
CA ALA A 104 5.52 1.31 7.47
C ALA A 104 4.84 1.74 8.77
N GLU A 105 4.10 0.82 9.41
CA GLU A 105 3.51 1.05 10.74
C GLU A 105 4.60 1.30 11.78
N ALA A 106 5.66 0.49 11.82
CA ALA A 106 6.80 0.68 12.72
C ALA A 106 7.55 2.00 12.49
N VAL A 107 7.67 2.46 11.24
CA VAL A 107 8.25 3.77 10.90
C VAL A 107 7.34 4.93 11.33
N LEU A 108 6.01 4.76 11.24
CA LEU A 108 5.03 5.75 11.69
C LEU A 108 4.91 5.81 13.22
N SER A 109 5.03 4.68 13.91
CA SER A 109 5.03 4.59 15.38
C SER A 109 6.39 4.86 16.01
N ALA A 110 7.46 5.01 15.21
CA ALA A 110 8.80 5.32 15.70
C ALA A 110 8.80 6.66 16.47
N GLY A 111 9.51 6.70 17.61
CA GLY A 111 9.63 7.90 18.44
C GLY A 111 10.32 9.07 17.71
N PRO A 112 10.20 10.31 18.21
CA PRO A 112 10.66 11.51 17.51
C PRO A 112 12.16 11.49 17.18
N ASP A 113 13.00 10.88 18.03
CA ASP A 113 14.43 10.74 17.76
C ASP A 113 14.75 9.71 16.67
N ALA A 114 14.00 8.60 16.62
CA ALA A 114 14.07 7.64 15.52
C ALA A 114 13.61 8.29 14.20
N GLN A 115 12.54 9.09 14.21
CA GLN A 115 12.09 9.86 13.05
C GLN A 115 13.18 10.86 12.57
N ARG A 116 13.86 11.56 13.49
CA ARG A 116 15.00 12.43 13.14
C ARG A 116 16.10 11.64 12.42
N VAL A 117 16.49 10.47 12.94
CA VAL A 117 17.52 9.62 12.31
C VAL A 117 17.07 9.11 10.93
N LEU A 118 15.81 8.68 10.81
CA LEU A 118 15.21 8.17 9.57
C LEU A 118 15.23 9.21 8.42
N TRP A 119 14.94 10.48 8.73
CA TRP A 119 14.98 11.57 7.75
C TRP A 119 16.39 12.15 7.54
N LEU A 120 17.12 12.42 8.61
CA LEU A 120 18.42 13.13 8.54
C LEU A 120 19.57 12.20 8.12
N GLY A 121 19.53 10.91 8.47
CA GLY A 121 20.61 9.95 8.18
C GLY A 121 20.94 9.82 6.69
N PRO A 122 19.97 9.51 5.81
CA PRO A 122 20.19 9.44 4.37
C PRO A 122 20.61 10.78 3.76
N LEU A 123 20.13 11.89 4.32
CA LEU A 123 20.46 13.24 3.86
C LEU A 123 21.92 13.62 4.18
N VAL A 124 22.39 13.32 5.39
CA VAL A 124 23.81 13.51 5.78
C VAL A 124 24.71 12.60 4.95
N ALA A 125 24.34 11.34 4.75
CA ALA A 125 25.09 10.42 3.89
C ALA A 125 25.22 10.94 2.45
N PHE A 126 24.12 11.46 1.88
CA PHE A 126 24.12 12.10 0.56
C PHE A 126 25.03 13.33 0.51
N PHE A 127 24.96 14.23 1.48
CA PHE A 127 25.82 15.42 1.52
C PHE A 127 27.31 15.07 1.68
N VAL A 128 27.66 14.07 2.47
CA VAL A 128 29.04 13.58 2.61
C VAL A 128 29.54 12.95 1.30
N ALA A 129 28.72 12.12 0.66
CA ALA A 129 29.04 11.55 -0.65
C ALA A 129 29.23 12.63 -1.74
N PHE A 130 28.40 13.67 -1.70
CA PHE A 130 28.49 14.83 -2.61
C PHE A 130 29.71 15.71 -2.33
N PHE A 131 30.14 15.83 -1.07
CA PHE A 131 31.39 16.51 -0.71
C PHE A 131 32.62 15.73 -1.21
N LEU A 132 32.62 14.39 -1.05
CA LEU A 132 33.64 13.50 -1.61
C LEU A 132 33.69 13.56 -3.15
N GLN A 133 32.53 13.74 -3.81
CA GLN A 133 32.46 14.01 -5.24
C GLN A 133 33.19 15.31 -5.63
N SER A 134 32.93 16.42 -4.94
CA SER A 134 33.58 17.70 -5.21
C SER A 134 35.10 17.65 -4.92
N ILE A 135 35.55 16.85 -3.94
CA ILE A 135 36.99 16.54 -3.76
C ILE A 135 37.58 15.84 -5.00
N GLY A 136 36.91 14.79 -5.50
CA GLY A 136 37.35 14.05 -6.69
C GLY A 136 37.44 14.94 -7.93
N LEU A 137 36.42 15.77 -8.17
CA LEU A 137 36.40 16.75 -9.28
C LEU A 137 37.48 17.82 -9.15
N HIS A 138 37.75 18.31 -7.93
CA HIS A 138 38.83 19.27 -7.66
C HIS A 138 40.21 18.65 -7.93
N ALA A 139 40.46 17.43 -7.42
CA ALA A 139 41.72 16.72 -7.63
C ALA A 139 41.96 16.37 -9.12
N ALA A 140 40.91 15.96 -9.83
CA ALA A 140 40.94 15.71 -11.27
C ALA A 140 41.26 16.98 -12.06
N THR A 141 40.58 18.10 -11.75
CA THR A 141 40.82 19.40 -12.41
C THR A 141 42.21 19.92 -12.13
N HIS A 142 42.69 19.84 -10.89
CA HIS A 142 44.06 20.20 -10.54
C HIS A 142 45.07 19.40 -11.37
N ARG A 143 44.93 18.06 -11.39
CA ARG A 143 45.86 17.20 -12.14
C ARG A 143 45.82 17.47 -13.64
N TYR A 144 44.63 17.70 -14.22
CA TYR A 144 44.48 18.08 -15.62
C TYR A 144 45.13 19.43 -15.94
N VAL A 145 44.79 20.49 -15.20
CA VAL A 145 45.34 21.85 -15.41
C VAL A 145 46.85 21.86 -15.21
N TYR A 146 47.37 21.20 -14.19
CA TYR A 146 48.80 21.06 -13.93
C TYR A 146 49.52 20.37 -15.09
N SER A 147 49.00 19.23 -15.56
CA SER A 147 49.59 18.48 -16.67
C SER A 147 49.62 19.29 -17.98
N VAL A 148 48.51 19.95 -18.34
CA VAL A 148 48.45 20.72 -19.60
C VAL A 148 49.28 22.00 -19.51
N SER A 149 49.26 22.73 -18.38
CA SER A 149 50.04 23.96 -18.23
C SER A 149 51.55 23.74 -18.22
N HIS A 150 52.01 22.58 -17.72
CA HIS A 150 53.43 22.22 -17.82
C HIS A 150 53.86 21.93 -19.26
N LEU A 151 52.96 21.43 -20.11
CA LEU A 151 53.25 21.14 -21.52
C LEU A 151 53.22 22.40 -22.40
N ASP A 152 52.34 23.36 -22.13
CA ASP A 152 52.36 24.70 -22.75
C ASP A 152 53.72 25.42 -22.55
N GLY A 153 54.51 25.03 -21.53
CA GLY A 153 55.84 25.56 -21.23
C GLY A 153 57.02 24.82 -21.87
N TRP A 154 56.81 23.70 -22.57
CA TRP A 154 57.91 22.98 -23.23
C TRP A 154 58.26 23.65 -24.56
N PRO A 155 59.54 24.03 -24.79
CA PRO A 155 59.94 24.61 -26.07
C PRO A 155 59.81 23.58 -27.20
N GLU A 156 59.27 23.99 -28.35
CA GLU A 156 58.93 23.16 -29.53
C GLU A 156 60.14 22.49 -30.25
N GLY A 157 61.28 22.36 -29.58
CA GLY A 157 62.50 21.74 -30.11
C GLY A 157 63.36 21.04 -29.05
N GLY A 158 62.80 20.66 -27.90
CA GLY A 158 63.52 19.95 -26.84
C GLY A 158 64.03 18.57 -27.28
N PRO A 159 65.34 18.25 -27.21
CA PRO A 159 65.91 17.01 -27.74
C PRO A 159 65.55 15.72 -26.97
N PHE A 160 64.65 15.79 -25.98
CA PHE A 160 64.18 14.66 -25.18
C PHE A 160 62.97 13.93 -25.81
N LEU A 161 62.37 14.51 -26.86
CA LEU A 161 61.09 14.05 -27.42
C LEU A 161 61.11 12.71 -28.18
N ALA A 162 62.28 12.13 -28.46
CA ALA A 162 62.40 10.89 -29.24
C ALA A 162 62.11 9.60 -28.45
N ALA A 163 61.96 9.67 -27.12
CA ALA A 163 61.79 8.49 -26.26
C ALA A 163 60.37 8.32 -25.68
N GLU A 164 59.47 9.29 -25.89
CA GLU A 164 58.17 9.33 -25.21
C GLU A 164 57.02 9.85 -26.13
N GLU A 165 57.09 9.53 -27.42
CA GLU A 165 56.07 9.90 -28.41
C GLU A 165 54.65 9.44 -28.01
N ASP A 166 54.51 8.29 -27.33
CA ASP A 166 53.22 7.76 -26.85
C ASP A 166 52.55 8.68 -25.81
N LEU A 167 53.33 9.26 -24.87
CA LEU A 167 52.77 10.15 -23.85
C LEU A 167 52.38 11.51 -24.47
N TYR A 168 53.22 12.03 -25.37
CA TYR A 168 52.91 13.26 -26.10
C TYR A 168 51.69 13.10 -27.01
N GLY A 169 51.56 11.94 -27.66
CA GLY A 169 50.37 11.56 -28.43
C GLY A 169 49.11 11.56 -27.58
N LEU A 170 49.13 10.92 -26.40
CA LEU A 170 48.00 10.87 -25.48
C LEU A 170 47.56 12.26 -25.02
N VAL A 171 48.49 13.15 -24.67
CA VAL A 171 48.12 14.50 -24.20
C VAL A 171 47.72 15.43 -25.36
N ARG A 172 48.29 15.28 -26.55
CA ARG A 172 47.81 15.99 -27.76
C ARG A 172 46.37 15.58 -28.10
N PHE A 173 46.02 14.30 -27.92
CA PHE A 173 44.65 13.80 -28.02
C PHE A 173 43.73 14.39 -26.93
N ALA A 174 44.24 14.55 -25.71
CA ALA A 174 43.50 15.18 -24.61
C ALA A 174 43.27 16.69 -24.84
N ALA A 175 44.17 17.37 -25.57
CA ALA A 175 44.03 18.79 -25.92
C ALA A 175 42.99 19.02 -27.04
N SER A 176 42.90 18.10 -28.02
CA SER A 176 41.95 18.19 -29.15
C SER A 176 40.52 17.76 -28.82
N GLY A 177 40.32 17.05 -27.70
CA GLY A 177 39.07 16.39 -27.36
C GLY A 177 38.83 15.12 -28.19
N LEU A 178 37.96 14.23 -27.70
CA LEU A 178 37.54 13.06 -28.48
C LEU A 178 36.41 13.47 -29.46
N PRO A 179 36.45 13.04 -30.73
CA PRO A 179 35.40 13.36 -31.69
C PRO A 179 34.08 12.68 -31.33
N ASP A 180 33.08 13.47 -30.93
CA ASP A 180 31.73 12.98 -30.64
C ASP A 180 30.83 13.07 -31.88
N ASN A 181 30.86 12.01 -32.68
CA ASN A 181 30.07 11.89 -33.92
C ASN A 181 28.56 12.10 -33.70
N PHE A 182 28.05 11.88 -32.48
CA PHE A 182 26.64 12.06 -32.16
C PHE A 182 26.23 13.54 -32.15
N VAL A 183 27.09 14.42 -31.63
CA VAL A 183 26.86 15.88 -31.63
C VAL A 183 26.73 16.39 -33.06
N ALA A 184 27.65 15.98 -33.95
CA ALA A 184 27.61 16.35 -35.37
C ALA A 184 26.31 15.89 -36.07
N SER A 185 25.74 14.76 -35.66
CA SER A 185 24.51 14.20 -36.25
C SER A 185 23.22 14.92 -35.81
N LEU A 186 23.23 15.62 -34.67
CA LEU A 186 22.03 16.24 -34.09
C LEU A 186 21.62 17.57 -34.73
N GLY A 187 22.52 18.19 -35.51
CA GLY A 187 22.34 19.51 -36.11
C GLY A 187 22.51 20.66 -35.10
N ALA A 188 23.17 21.74 -35.52
CA ALA A 188 23.44 22.90 -34.67
C ALA A 188 22.22 23.82 -34.46
N ASP A 189 21.18 23.71 -35.30
CA ASP A 189 20.15 24.74 -35.49
C ASP A 189 18.95 24.67 -34.51
N ALA A 190 19.12 24.02 -33.36
CA ALA A 190 18.06 23.90 -32.36
C ALA A 190 17.92 25.16 -31.51
N GLY A 191 17.35 26.23 -32.09
CA GLY A 191 16.95 27.48 -31.39
C GLY A 191 15.81 27.32 -30.37
N ALA A 192 15.73 26.16 -29.71
CA ALA A 192 14.81 25.89 -28.62
C ALA A 192 15.15 26.78 -27.40
N PRO A 193 14.18 27.10 -26.52
CA PRO A 193 14.42 27.87 -25.31
C PRO A 193 15.20 27.04 -24.28
N GLN A 194 16.52 26.99 -24.45
CA GLN A 194 17.51 26.32 -23.59
C GLN A 194 17.24 26.60 -22.11
N LEU A 195 17.10 27.88 -21.76
CA LEU A 195 16.83 28.35 -20.40
C LEU A 195 15.52 27.79 -19.79
N MET A 196 14.51 27.47 -20.61
CA MET A 196 13.26 26.85 -20.14
C MET A 196 13.48 25.38 -19.77
N VAL A 197 14.15 24.61 -20.62
CA VAL A 197 14.44 23.19 -20.35
C VAL A 197 15.44 23.06 -19.20
N GLU A 198 16.43 23.95 -19.11
CA GLU A 198 17.25 24.09 -17.91
C GLU A 198 16.37 24.34 -16.67
N ALA A 199 15.57 25.42 -16.64
CA ALA A 199 14.77 25.75 -15.46
C ALA A 199 13.84 24.60 -15.03
N LEU A 200 13.19 23.93 -15.99
CA LEU A 200 12.33 22.76 -15.72
C LEU A 200 13.11 21.60 -15.11
N ALA A 201 14.28 21.23 -15.65
CA ALA A 201 15.08 20.14 -15.08
C ALA A 201 15.75 20.50 -13.74
N ALA A 202 15.93 21.80 -13.42
CA ALA A 202 16.31 22.24 -12.07
C ALA A 202 15.12 22.26 -11.09
N LEU A 203 13.89 22.32 -11.60
CA LEU A 203 12.67 22.21 -10.79
C LEU A 203 12.41 20.76 -10.32
N VAL A 204 12.86 19.75 -11.08
CA VAL A 204 12.61 18.32 -10.79
C VAL A 204 13.00 17.91 -9.37
N PRO A 205 14.21 18.19 -8.84
CA PRO A 205 14.57 17.84 -7.46
C PRO A 205 13.73 18.59 -6.41
N VAL A 206 13.30 19.82 -6.71
CA VAL A 206 12.48 20.65 -5.82
C VAL A 206 11.06 20.11 -5.72
N VAL A 207 10.45 19.77 -6.87
CA VAL A 207 9.12 19.12 -6.93
C VAL A 207 9.17 17.75 -6.27
N TRP A 208 10.23 16.97 -6.51
CA TRP A 208 10.48 15.69 -5.84
C TRP A 208 10.51 15.86 -4.31
N LEU A 209 11.32 16.79 -3.81
CA LEU A 209 11.47 17.06 -2.37
C LEU A 209 10.13 17.42 -1.73
N ALA A 210 9.38 18.35 -2.35
CA ALA A 210 8.06 18.74 -1.88
C ALA A 210 7.08 17.54 -1.84
N VAL A 211 7.04 16.74 -2.91
CA VAL A 211 6.16 15.58 -3.04
C VAL A 211 6.52 14.46 -2.04
N VAL A 212 7.80 14.21 -1.79
CA VAL A 212 8.25 13.20 -0.80
C VAL A 212 7.98 13.67 0.63
N LEU A 213 8.20 14.95 0.96
CA LEU A 213 7.87 15.51 2.26
C LEU A 213 6.35 15.48 2.52
N LEU A 214 5.54 15.89 1.55
CA LEU A 214 4.06 15.90 1.66
C LEU A 214 3.46 14.49 1.73
N SER A 215 4.09 13.49 1.10
CA SER A 215 3.64 12.09 1.19
C SER A 215 4.16 11.34 2.42
N GLY A 216 5.09 11.93 3.18
CA GLY A 216 5.72 11.29 4.34
C GLY A 216 6.48 10.01 4.02
N ASN A 217 6.82 9.75 2.75
CA ASN A 217 7.32 8.46 2.31
C ASN A 217 8.85 8.33 2.52
N VAL A 218 9.22 8.09 3.78
CA VAL A 218 10.60 7.89 4.27
C VAL A 218 11.36 6.82 3.47
N ARG A 219 10.66 5.87 2.85
CA ARG A 219 11.24 4.77 2.07
C ARG A 219 11.70 5.19 0.68
N ILE A 220 10.90 6.02 -0.01
CA ILE A 220 11.32 6.64 -1.27
C ILE A 220 12.43 7.67 -0.99
N TRP A 221 12.34 8.41 0.11
CA TRP A 221 13.39 9.31 0.60
C TRP A 221 14.74 8.61 0.78
N SER A 222 14.79 7.55 1.61
CA SER A 222 16.04 6.84 1.92
C SER A 222 16.62 6.13 0.70
N ARG A 223 15.79 5.46 -0.12
CA ARG A 223 16.22 4.82 -1.38
C ARG A 223 16.87 5.81 -2.34
N THR A 224 16.19 6.94 -2.61
CA THR A 224 16.66 7.93 -3.61
C THR A 224 17.96 8.56 -3.16
N LEU A 225 18.09 8.92 -1.87
CA LEU A 225 19.32 9.50 -1.34
C LEU A 225 20.47 8.47 -1.26
N ALA A 226 20.20 7.19 -0.98
CA ALA A 226 21.20 6.14 -1.04
C ALA A 226 21.74 5.94 -2.48
N VAL A 227 20.86 5.86 -3.48
CA VAL A 227 21.25 5.80 -4.90
C VAL A 227 22.05 7.06 -5.30
N GLY A 228 21.58 8.25 -4.90
CA GLY A 228 22.27 9.51 -5.15
C GLY A 228 23.66 9.58 -4.51
N SER A 229 23.83 8.98 -3.32
CA SER A 229 25.12 8.89 -2.63
C SER A 229 26.10 8.02 -3.41
N ILE A 230 25.64 6.85 -3.88
CA ILE A 230 26.46 5.93 -4.69
C ILE A 230 26.86 6.60 -6.01
N LEU A 231 25.93 7.27 -6.69
CA LEU A 231 26.21 8.01 -7.93
C LEU A 231 27.23 9.13 -7.73
N ALA A 232 27.12 9.90 -6.65
CA ALA A 232 28.06 10.98 -6.35
C ALA A 232 29.48 10.44 -6.09
N LEU A 233 29.60 9.35 -5.31
CA LEU A 233 30.89 8.68 -5.09
C LEU A 233 31.47 8.13 -6.39
N LEU A 234 30.65 7.49 -7.23
CA LEU A 234 31.09 6.99 -8.54
C LEU A 234 31.50 8.13 -9.49
N LYS A 235 30.86 9.31 -9.43
CA LYS A 235 31.26 10.48 -10.22
C LYS A 235 32.61 11.03 -9.76
N GLY A 236 32.82 11.19 -8.46
CA GLY A 236 34.08 11.67 -7.90
C GLY A 236 35.25 10.69 -8.10
N LEU A 237 34.98 9.40 -7.97
CA LEU A 237 35.97 8.36 -8.20
C LEU A 237 36.33 8.25 -9.69
N SER A 238 35.34 8.28 -10.59
CA SER A 238 35.59 8.23 -12.03
C SER A 238 36.36 9.46 -12.51
N SER A 239 35.99 10.69 -12.13
CA SER A 239 36.73 11.89 -12.54
C SER A 239 38.18 11.86 -12.05
N TRP A 240 38.42 11.40 -10.81
CA TRP A 240 39.77 11.25 -10.26
C TRP A 240 40.62 10.20 -10.99
N LEU A 241 40.01 9.07 -11.39
CA LEU A 241 40.70 7.97 -12.06
C LEU A 241 40.95 8.22 -13.56
N THR A 242 39.97 8.75 -14.30
CA THR A 242 40.00 8.69 -15.78
C THR A 242 40.50 9.95 -16.48
N LEU A 243 40.68 11.08 -15.75
CA LEU A 243 41.20 12.36 -16.29
C LEU A 243 40.65 12.73 -17.68
N VAL A 244 39.35 12.55 -17.89
CA VAL A 244 38.73 12.81 -19.18
C VAL A 244 38.68 14.34 -19.39
N PRO A 245 39.28 14.87 -20.47
CA PRO A 245 39.25 16.31 -20.76
C PRO A 245 37.82 16.78 -21.01
N GLU A 246 37.63 18.09 -21.15
CA GLU A 246 36.34 18.61 -21.57
C GLU A 246 36.10 18.40 -23.09
N PRO A 247 34.87 18.10 -23.56
CA PRO A 247 34.59 17.94 -25.00
C PRO A 247 34.96 19.14 -25.87
N ARG A 248 34.95 20.36 -25.31
CA ARG A 248 35.34 21.60 -26.01
C ARG A 248 36.87 21.84 -26.04
N GLY A 249 37.67 20.95 -25.47
CA GLY A 249 39.14 21.05 -25.42
C GLY A 249 39.67 22.07 -24.39
N TRP A 250 41.01 22.15 -24.31
CA TRP A 250 41.71 22.94 -23.29
C TRP A 250 41.41 24.45 -23.36
N THR A 251 41.41 25.03 -24.57
CA THR A 251 41.19 26.46 -24.79
C THR A 251 39.86 26.93 -24.21
N ALA A 252 38.79 26.21 -24.52
CA ALA A 252 37.45 26.51 -24.02
C ALA A 252 37.31 26.33 -22.49
N CYS A 253 38.06 25.43 -21.85
CA CYS A 253 38.08 25.40 -20.38
C CYS A 253 38.89 26.59 -19.83
N ARG A 254 40.08 26.87 -20.37
CA ARG A 254 40.95 27.98 -19.95
C ARG A 254 40.26 29.35 -20.02
N GLU A 255 39.39 29.56 -21.00
CA GLU A 255 38.59 30.80 -21.14
C GLU A 255 37.45 30.92 -20.11
N ARG A 256 36.86 29.80 -19.67
CA ARG A 256 35.78 29.78 -18.66
C ARG A 256 36.28 29.71 -17.23
N LEU A 257 37.44 29.08 -17.02
CA LEU A 257 38.04 28.91 -15.71
C LEU A 257 38.47 30.28 -15.18
N HIS A 258 37.92 30.69 -14.03
CA HIS A 258 38.19 32.02 -13.49
C HIS A 258 39.72 32.24 -13.31
N PRO A 259 40.29 33.39 -13.72
CA PRO A 259 41.73 33.62 -13.64
C PRO A 259 42.44 33.30 -12.31
N TRP A 260 41.79 33.51 -11.15
CA TRP A 260 42.38 33.11 -9.86
C TRP A 260 42.41 31.59 -9.66
N ALA A 261 41.44 30.85 -10.22
CA ALA A 261 41.39 29.40 -10.16
C ALA A 261 42.46 28.79 -11.07
N LEU A 262 42.64 29.35 -12.28
CA LEU A 262 43.74 28.97 -13.17
C LEU A 262 45.10 29.17 -12.49
N ALA A 263 45.36 30.36 -11.92
CA ALA A 263 46.59 30.63 -11.19
C ALA A 263 46.76 29.74 -9.94
N TYR A 264 45.67 29.38 -9.26
CA TYR A 264 45.68 28.46 -8.13
C TYR A 264 46.08 27.04 -8.54
N PHE A 265 45.53 26.51 -9.64
CA PHE A 265 45.83 25.17 -10.15
C PHE A 265 47.18 25.06 -10.87
N GLN A 266 47.76 26.18 -11.31
CA GLN A 266 49.10 26.25 -11.89
C GLN A 266 50.22 26.31 -10.82
N GLY A 267 49.92 26.79 -9.61
CA GLY A 267 50.89 26.90 -8.52
C GLY A 267 51.07 25.61 -7.72
N GLU A 268 52.15 25.52 -6.94
CA GLU A 268 52.32 24.46 -5.95
C GLU A 268 51.25 24.58 -4.84
N THR A 269 50.23 23.72 -4.89
CA THR A 269 49.13 23.79 -3.92
C THR A 269 49.52 23.21 -2.56
N GLN A 270 49.47 24.05 -1.54
CA GLN A 270 49.42 23.58 -0.16
C GLN A 270 48.03 23.03 0.16
N LEU A 271 47.95 21.80 0.68
CA LEU A 271 46.71 21.05 0.91
C LEU A 271 45.68 21.79 1.79
N PHE A 272 46.12 22.67 2.70
CA PHE A 272 45.21 23.49 3.49
C PHE A 272 44.52 24.63 2.72
N LYS A 273 45.09 25.07 1.58
CA LYS A 273 44.51 26.14 0.75
C LYS A 273 43.39 25.63 -0.18
N SER A 274 43.30 24.34 -0.45
CA SER A 274 42.23 23.76 -1.28
C SER A 274 40.91 23.61 -0.53
N VAL A 275 40.94 23.43 0.80
CA VAL A 275 39.73 23.23 1.63
C VAL A 275 38.63 24.28 1.39
N PRO A 276 38.87 25.60 1.46
CA PRO A 276 37.82 26.60 1.20
C PRO A 276 37.31 26.55 -0.25
N LEU A 277 38.16 26.21 -1.22
CA LEU A 277 37.79 26.08 -2.64
C LEU A 277 36.92 24.85 -2.88
N VAL A 278 37.23 23.71 -2.26
CA VAL A 278 36.40 22.49 -2.30
C VAL A 278 35.05 22.72 -1.63
N VAL A 279 35.03 23.39 -0.46
CA VAL A 279 33.77 23.74 0.23
C VAL A 279 32.94 24.72 -0.60
N TRP A 280 33.56 25.69 -1.27
CA TRP A 280 32.87 26.59 -2.20
C TRP A 280 32.29 25.84 -3.40
N LEU A 281 33.08 24.98 -4.05
CA LEU A 281 32.62 24.15 -5.16
C LEU A 281 31.43 23.27 -4.74
N TRP A 282 31.52 22.60 -3.60
CA TRP A 282 30.44 21.79 -3.04
C TRP A 282 29.15 22.60 -2.76
N LEU A 283 29.28 23.82 -2.24
CA LEU A 283 28.13 24.71 -1.99
C LEU A 283 27.50 25.22 -3.29
N GLN A 284 28.32 25.50 -4.31
CA GLN A 284 27.88 25.89 -5.66
C GLN A 284 27.18 24.73 -6.37
N ASP A 285 27.73 23.51 -6.25
CA ASP A 285 27.14 22.27 -6.77
C ASP A 285 25.77 22.00 -6.16
N LEU A 286 25.63 22.20 -4.85
CA LEU A 286 24.42 21.96 -4.06
C LEU A 286 23.33 23.00 -4.36
N SER A 287 23.70 24.28 -4.49
CA SER A 287 22.76 25.38 -4.75
C SER A 287 22.29 25.49 -6.20
N LEU A 288 23.13 25.08 -7.17
CA LEU A 288 22.85 25.22 -8.61
C LEU A 288 22.70 23.88 -9.33
N GLY A 289 22.48 22.78 -8.59
CA GLY A 289 22.20 21.45 -9.15
C GLY A 289 23.31 20.94 -10.06
N MET A 290 24.58 21.16 -9.68
CA MET A 290 25.81 20.87 -10.44
C MET A 290 26.00 21.60 -11.77
N ARG A 291 25.11 22.51 -12.19
CA ARG A 291 25.21 23.15 -13.52
C ARG A 291 26.23 24.27 -13.63
N ALA A 292 26.60 24.89 -12.52
CA ALA A 292 27.55 25.99 -12.52
C ALA A 292 29.02 25.53 -12.48
N GLN A 293 29.28 24.21 -12.60
CA GLN A 293 30.62 23.63 -12.60
C GLN A 293 31.49 24.10 -13.79
N ASP A 294 30.86 24.50 -14.91
CA ASP A 294 31.50 25.01 -16.14
C ASP A 294 32.58 26.10 -15.93
N SER A 295 32.54 26.81 -14.79
CA SER A 295 33.43 27.93 -14.45
C SER A 295 34.59 27.56 -13.52
N LEU A 296 34.59 26.34 -12.96
CA LEU A 296 35.51 25.90 -11.90
C LEU A 296 36.15 24.52 -12.15
N VAL A 297 35.60 23.70 -13.05
CA VAL A 297 35.97 22.29 -13.24
C VAL A 297 36.23 22.01 -14.73
N CYS A 298 37.45 21.57 -15.08
CA CYS A 298 37.79 21.15 -16.45
C CYS A 298 37.67 19.63 -16.68
N ALA A 299 37.71 18.83 -15.60
CA ALA A 299 37.67 17.37 -15.71
C ALA A 299 36.22 16.87 -15.81
N SER A 300 35.89 16.19 -16.91
CA SER A 300 34.58 15.55 -17.10
C SER A 300 34.63 14.07 -16.68
N SER A 301 33.47 13.44 -16.54
CA SER A 301 33.36 11.98 -16.41
C SER A 301 32.01 11.51 -16.95
N PHE A 302 30.97 11.64 -16.13
CA PHE A 302 29.57 11.59 -16.56
C PHE A 302 28.81 12.81 -16.07
N SER A 303 27.75 13.20 -16.79
CA SER A 303 26.93 14.38 -16.48
C SER A 303 26.37 14.35 -15.06
N GLY A 304 26.68 15.37 -14.25
CA GLY A 304 26.07 15.60 -12.94
C GLY A 304 24.56 15.90 -13.02
N PRO A 305 24.15 16.98 -13.71
CA PRO A 305 22.75 17.40 -13.76
C PRO A 305 21.84 16.34 -14.40
N SER A 306 22.28 15.65 -15.45
CA SER A 306 21.48 14.59 -16.09
C SER A 306 21.30 13.35 -15.21
N TYR A 307 22.31 12.93 -14.41
CA TYR A 307 22.12 11.79 -13.50
C TYR A 307 21.15 12.14 -12.37
N LEU A 308 21.26 13.36 -11.81
CA LEU A 308 20.34 13.84 -10.77
C LEU A 308 18.92 13.98 -11.32
N CYS A 309 18.75 14.59 -12.49
CA CYS A 309 17.45 14.72 -13.16
C CYS A 309 16.80 13.33 -13.40
N THR A 310 17.59 12.35 -13.85
CA THR A 310 17.12 10.97 -14.08
C THR A 310 16.72 10.27 -12.79
N LEU A 311 17.53 10.38 -11.73
CA LEU A 311 17.24 9.82 -10.42
C LEU A 311 15.96 10.40 -9.81
N PHE A 312 15.85 11.73 -9.74
CA PHE A 312 14.69 12.38 -9.14
C PHE A 312 13.42 12.23 -9.99
N SER A 313 13.54 12.18 -11.32
CA SER A 313 12.41 11.84 -12.20
C SER A 313 11.93 10.40 -11.99
N THR A 314 12.84 9.43 -11.86
CA THR A 314 12.50 8.03 -11.57
C THR A 314 11.80 7.89 -10.21
N SER A 315 12.26 8.64 -9.21
CA SER A 315 11.66 8.66 -7.88
C SER A 315 10.31 9.39 -7.85
N LEU A 316 10.14 10.49 -8.60
CA LEU A 316 8.84 11.15 -8.79
C LEU A 316 7.81 10.23 -9.44
N TYR A 317 8.23 9.43 -10.43
CA TYR A 317 7.38 8.41 -11.05
C TYR A 317 6.91 7.37 -10.02
N ASP A 318 7.79 6.94 -9.10
CA ASP A 318 7.46 6.01 -8.02
C ASP A 318 6.43 6.61 -7.03
N VAL A 319 6.62 7.86 -6.59
CA VAL A 319 5.62 8.53 -5.72
C VAL A 319 4.29 8.70 -6.44
N LEU A 320 4.29 9.11 -7.71
CA LEU A 320 3.05 9.23 -8.48
C LEU A 320 2.37 7.87 -8.70
N ARG A 321 3.14 6.80 -8.92
CA ARG A 321 2.61 5.43 -8.96
C ARG A 321 1.93 5.06 -7.65
N ALA A 322 2.50 5.44 -6.51
CA ALA A 322 1.88 5.24 -5.20
C ALA A 322 0.61 6.10 -4.97
N ALA A 323 0.62 7.35 -5.44
CA ALA A 323 -0.54 8.25 -5.35
C ALA A 323 -1.72 7.81 -6.25
N THR A 324 -1.42 7.31 -7.45
CA THR A 324 -2.41 6.88 -8.45
C THR A 324 -3.14 5.57 -8.10
N ARG A 325 -2.79 4.88 -7.01
CA ARG A 325 -3.44 3.62 -6.57
C ARG A 325 -4.93 3.76 -6.24
N LYS A 326 -5.39 4.97 -5.89
CA LYS A 326 -6.80 5.25 -5.60
C LYS A 326 -7.63 5.59 -6.85
N LEU A 327 -7.03 5.58 -8.04
CA LEU A 327 -7.71 5.87 -9.30
C LEU A 327 -8.23 4.59 -9.95
N ARG A 328 -9.30 4.71 -10.75
CA ARG A 328 -9.83 3.58 -11.55
C ARG A 328 -8.72 2.97 -12.43
N PRO A 329 -8.66 1.63 -12.63
CA PRO A 329 -7.54 0.97 -13.32
C PRO A 329 -7.17 1.56 -14.70
N ARG A 330 -8.15 1.92 -15.53
CA ARG A 330 -7.89 2.57 -16.83
C ARG A 330 -7.20 3.94 -16.69
N LEU A 331 -7.62 4.73 -15.70
CA LEU A 331 -7.04 6.05 -15.42
C LEU A 331 -5.68 5.92 -14.71
N GLN A 332 -5.50 4.90 -13.87
CA GLN A 332 -4.23 4.54 -13.23
C GLN A 332 -3.18 4.19 -14.30
N VAL A 333 -3.49 3.32 -15.26
CA VAL A 333 -2.57 2.99 -16.38
C VAL A 333 -2.28 4.23 -17.24
N ALA A 334 -3.31 4.98 -17.65
CA ALA A 334 -3.14 6.17 -18.48
C ALA A 334 -2.29 7.27 -17.80
N SER A 335 -2.54 7.56 -16.52
CA SER A 335 -1.78 8.56 -15.76
C SER A 335 -0.34 8.14 -15.52
N ARG A 336 -0.09 6.85 -15.22
CA ARG A 336 1.27 6.30 -15.10
C ARG A 336 2.03 6.40 -16.43
N PHE A 337 1.40 6.02 -17.55
CA PHE A 337 2.02 6.12 -18.86
C PHE A 337 2.32 7.58 -19.25
N ALA A 338 1.36 8.48 -19.09
CA ALA A 338 1.53 9.90 -19.38
C ALA A 338 2.66 10.54 -18.56
N ALA A 339 2.74 10.21 -17.27
CA ALA A 339 3.81 10.70 -16.40
C ALA A 339 5.18 10.10 -16.72
N ALA A 340 5.25 8.81 -17.04
CA ALA A 340 6.48 8.18 -17.51
C ALA A 340 6.99 8.86 -18.79
N MET A 341 6.10 9.10 -19.76
CA MET A 341 6.44 9.81 -21.00
C MET A 341 6.91 11.24 -20.74
N LEU A 342 6.19 12.00 -19.89
CA LEU A 342 6.55 13.39 -19.55
C LEU A 342 7.92 13.48 -18.85
N LEU A 343 8.15 12.64 -17.84
CA LEU A 343 9.40 12.61 -17.08
C LEU A 343 10.57 12.15 -17.96
N SER A 344 10.36 11.15 -18.82
CA SER A 344 11.38 10.70 -19.79
C SER A 344 11.70 11.77 -20.83
N ALA A 345 10.69 12.46 -21.36
CA ALA A 345 10.90 13.56 -22.30
C ALA A 345 11.69 14.70 -21.64
N LEU A 346 11.44 15.00 -20.36
CA LEU A 346 12.19 16.01 -19.61
C LEU A 346 13.64 15.60 -19.34
N THR A 347 13.91 14.35 -18.95
CA THR A 347 15.29 13.86 -18.77
C THR A 347 16.05 13.82 -20.09
N LEU A 348 15.43 13.38 -21.18
CA LEU A 348 16.02 13.38 -22.53
C LEU A 348 16.24 14.79 -23.09
N ALA A 349 15.36 15.74 -22.79
CA ALA A 349 15.55 17.14 -23.18
C ALA A 349 16.72 17.80 -22.42
N ALA A 350 16.84 17.55 -21.11
CA ALA A 350 17.97 18.00 -20.31
C ALA A 350 19.30 17.37 -20.79
N ALA A 351 19.27 16.06 -21.07
CA ALA A 351 20.42 15.34 -21.60
C ALA A 351 20.83 15.85 -22.99
N ARG A 352 19.86 16.12 -23.87
CA ARG A 352 20.09 16.72 -25.18
C ARG A 352 20.77 18.10 -25.06
N LEU A 353 20.33 18.95 -24.13
CA LEU A 353 20.93 20.27 -23.94
C LEU A 353 22.44 20.17 -23.64
N GLU A 354 22.82 19.36 -22.65
CA GLU A 354 24.23 19.19 -22.29
C GLU A 354 25.09 18.68 -23.46
N LEU A 355 24.50 17.87 -24.35
CA LEU A 355 25.15 17.36 -25.55
C LEU A 355 25.26 18.42 -26.67
N THR A 356 24.19 19.18 -26.93
CA THR A 356 24.20 20.27 -27.92
C THR A 356 25.09 21.44 -27.49
N GLU A 357 25.25 21.65 -26.19
CA GLU A 357 26.19 22.62 -25.63
C GLU A 357 27.63 22.08 -25.60
N GLY A 358 27.85 20.78 -25.83
CA GLY A 358 29.16 20.16 -25.68
C GLY A 358 29.71 20.20 -24.24
N ARG A 359 28.83 20.24 -23.23
CA ARG A 359 29.23 20.15 -21.81
C ARG A 359 29.72 18.76 -21.43
N GLN A 360 29.24 17.71 -22.10
CA GLN A 360 29.54 16.31 -21.80
C GLN A 360 29.60 15.47 -23.09
N TYR A 361 30.42 14.41 -23.08
CA TYR A 361 30.45 13.40 -24.14
C TYR A 361 29.19 12.52 -24.10
N SER A 362 28.73 12.07 -25.26
CA SER A 362 27.61 11.14 -25.43
C SER A 362 27.75 9.85 -24.60
N GLY A 363 28.97 9.31 -24.47
CA GLY A 363 29.25 8.16 -23.59
C GLY A 363 29.06 8.47 -22.09
N GLY A 364 29.53 9.63 -21.63
CA GLY A 364 29.32 10.09 -20.26
C GLY A 364 27.83 10.38 -19.98
N LEU A 365 27.11 10.90 -20.98
CA LEU A 365 25.68 11.13 -20.90
C LEU A 365 24.88 9.82 -20.83
N ALA A 366 25.25 8.82 -21.63
CA ALA A 366 24.63 7.48 -21.58
C ALA A 366 24.81 6.84 -20.19
N LEU A 367 26.00 6.96 -19.59
CA LEU A 367 26.22 6.52 -18.21
C LEU A 367 25.33 7.27 -17.20
N SER A 368 25.17 8.59 -17.34
CA SER A 368 24.27 9.39 -16.50
C SER A 368 22.79 9.03 -16.62
N LEU A 369 22.35 8.46 -17.74
CA LEU A 369 20.97 7.98 -17.90
C LEU A 369 20.82 6.54 -17.38
N VAL A 370 21.75 5.65 -17.73
CA VAL A 370 21.66 4.21 -17.44
C VAL A 370 21.98 3.89 -15.98
N LEU A 371 23.04 4.49 -15.41
CA LEU A 371 23.52 4.15 -14.07
C LEU A 371 22.52 4.46 -12.95
N PRO A 372 21.78 5.59 -12.95
CA PRO A 372 20.72 5.83 -11.97
C PRO A 372 19.56 4.84 -12.09
N LEU A 373 19.17 4.46 -13.32
CA LEU A 373 18.10 3.48 -13.55
C LEU A 373 18.50 2.10 -13.04
N LEU A 374 19.74 1.65 -13.31
CA LEU A 374 20.27 0.38 -12.80
C LEU A 374 20.40 0.38 -11.27
N LEU A 375 20.95 1.43 -10.66
CA LEU A 375 21.11 1.50 -9.21
C LEU A 375 19.76 1.62 -8.49
N TYR A 376 18.83 2.43 -9.01
CA TYR A 376 17.49 2.57 -8.43
C TYR A 376 16.67 1.28 -8.53
N SER A 377 16.80 0.54 -9.65
CA SER A 377 16.15 -0.77 -9.83
C SER A 377 16.94 -1.94 -9.21
N SER A 378 18.12 -1.70 -8.61
CA SER A 378 18.86 -2.79 -7.97
C SER A 378 18.13 -3.29 -6.71
N PRO A 379 18.05 -4.62 -6.49
CA PRO A 379 17.48 -5.16 -5.26
C PRO A 379 18.37 -4.86 -4.06
N GLU A 380 19.69 -4.84 -4.22
CA GLU A 380 20.65 -4.60 -3.13
C GLU A 380 20.48 -3.22 -2.50
N VAL A 381 20.31 -2.15 -3.29
CA VAL A 381 20.10 -0.81 -2.74
C VAL A 381 18.72 -0.68 -2.09
N ALA A 382 17.70 -1.37 -2.60
CA ALA A 382 16.38 -1.44 -1.96
C ALA A 382 16.46 -2.13 -0.59
N LEU A 383 17.13 -3.30 -0.53
CA LEU A 383 17.37 -4.03 0.71
C LEU A 383 18.23 -3.24 1.70
N ALA A 384 19.25 -2.53 1.22
CA ALA A 384 20.07 -1.66 2.05
C ALA A 384 19.24 -0.52 2.67
N ALA A 385 18.41 0.15 1.88
CA ALA A 385 17.48 1.18 2.35
C ALA A 385 16.48 0.63 3.37
N ASP A 386 15.85 -0.52 3.11
CA ASP A 386 14.90 -1.13 4.04
C ASP A 386 15.57 -1.66 5.31
N SER A 387 16.81 -2.14 5.23
CA SER A 387 17.61 -2.52 6.41
C SER A 387 17.96 -1.31 7.27
N PHE A 388 18.14 -0.13 6.67
CA PHE A 388 18.35 1.12 7.40
C PHE A 388 17.07 1.55 8.11
N LEU A 389 15.92 1.49 7.42
CA LEU A 389 14.61 1.81 8.01
C LEU A 389 14.29 0.92 9.21
N ARG A 390 14.48 -0.41 9.11
CA ARG A 390 14.28 -1.37 10.21
C ARG A 390 15.17 -1.05 11.42
N ARG A 391 16.46 -0.82 11.18
CA ARG A 391 17.43 -0.52 12.25
C ARG A 391 17.13 0.82 12.93
N ALA A 392 16.73 1.84 12.16
CA ALA A 392 16.44 3.17 12.68
C ALA A 392 15.05 3.28 13.35
N SER A 393 14.06 2.48 12.96
CA SER A 393 12.75 2.43 13.65
C SER A 393 12.77 1.60 14.93
N GLY A 394 13.81 0.79 15.15
CA GLY A 394 13.88 -0.16 16.27
C GLY A 394 12.93 -1.35 16.13
N ALA A 395 12.35 -1.56 14.95
CA ALA A 395 11.51 -2.73 14.66
C ALA A 395 12.34 -4.01 14.82
N SER A 396 11.94 -4.87 15.77
CA SER A 396 12.55 -6.19 15.92
C SER A 396 12.41 -6.97 14.61
N THR A 397 13.46 -7.72 14.24
CA THR A 397 13.47 -8.56 13.04
C THR A 397 12.67 -9.86 13.23
N ALA A 398 11.57 -9.79 13.99
CA ALA A 398 10.83 -10.94 14.48
C ALA A 398 10.00 -11.59 13.37
N GLU A 399 10.60 -12.63 12.76
CA GLU A 399 10.05 -13.90 12.22
C GLU A 399 8.79 -13.94 11.32
N ASP A 400 7.91 -12.94 11.33
CA ASP A 400 6.85 -12.83 10.32
C ASP A 400 7.51 -12.76 8.95
N GLY A 401 7.10 -13.66 8.04
CA GLY A 401 7.62 -13.87 6.68
C GLY A 401 7.37 -12.70 5.71
N CYS A 402 7.74 -11.51 6.15
CA CYS A 402 7.53 -10.24 5.49
C CYS A 402 8.52 -10.03 4.35
N ASP A 403 8.10 -9.24 3.35
CA ASP A 403 8.98 -8.74 2.30
C ASP A 403 10.25 -8.18 2.90
N LEU A 404 11.37 -8.53 2.30
CA LEU A 404 12.65 -7.91 2.55
C LEU A 404 12.66 -6.48 1.99
N GLY A 405 11.98 -6.26 0.86
CA GLY A 405 11.80 -4.96 0.23
C GLY A 405 11.04 -5.03 -1.09
N ASP A 406 11.17 -4.00 -1.93
CA ASP A 406 10.61 -3.98 -3.29
C ASP A 406 11.52 -3.26 -4.28
N VAL A 407 11.30 -3.54 -5.55
CA VAL A 407 12.01 -2.97 -6.69
C VAL A 407 10.98 -2.39 -7.64
N VAL A 408 11.18 -1.14 -8.04
CA VAL A 408 10.39 -0.52 -9.11
C VAL A 408 11.27 -0.43 -10.35
N VAL A 409 10.82 -1.10 -11.41
CA VAL A 409 11.40 -0.97 -12.75
C VAL A 409 10.55 0.05 -13.51
N PRO A 410 11.07 1.25 -13.79
CA PRO A 410 10.30 2.27 -14.50
C PRO A 410 10.13 1.87 -15.98
N PRO A 411 8.97 2.16 -16.60
CA PRO A 411 8.67 1.74 -17.98
C PRO A 411 9.45 2.54 -19.03
N CYS A 412 10.25 3.54 -18.64
CA CYS A 412 11.05 4.36 -19.54
C CYS A 412 12.28 3.64 -20.12
N CYS A 413 12.63 2.47 -19.58
CA CYS A 413 13.74 1.64 -20.05
C CYS A 413 13.40 0.94 -21.37
N VAL A 414 13.24 1.65 -22.51
CA VAL A 414 13.15 1.02 -23.84
C VAL A 414 14.45 0.22 -24.09
N PRO A 415 14.42 -1.07 -24.48
CA PRO A 415 13.27 -1.88 -24.95
C PRO A 415 12.50 -2.65 -23.86
N PHE A 416 12.95 -2.64 -22.61
CA PHE A 416 12.35 -3.33 -21.46
C PHE A 416 11.03 -2.73 -20.94
N CYS A 417 10.32 -1.89 -21.70
CA CYS A 417 9.05 -1.27 -21.29
C CYS A 417 8.00 -2.30 -20.85
N CYS A 418 8.00 -3.49 -21.44
CA CYS A 418 7.11 -4.61 -21.10
C CYS A 418 7.43 -5.26 -19.74
N LEU A 419 8.60 -4.98 -19.17
CA LEU A 419 9.04 -5.40 -17.83
C LEU A 419 8.91 -4.25 -16.79
N GLY A 420 8.17 -3.19 -17.13
CA GLY A 420 7.83 -2.13 -16.18
C GLY A 420 6.93 -2.69 -15.08
N GLY A 421 7.37 -2.62 -13.82
CA GLY A 421 6.74 -3.39 -12.74
C GLY A 421 7.13 -2.92 -11.34
N ARG A 422 6.41 -3.44 -10.35
CA ARG A 422 6.81 -3.38 -8.93
C ARG A 422 6.96 -4.82 -8.50
N TYR A 423 8.14 -5.16 -8.00
CA TYR A 423 8.53 -6.51 -7.67
C TYR A 423 8.87 -6.58 -6.20
N PHE A 424 8.32 -7.54 -5.47
CA PHE A 424 8.59 -7.70 -4.05
C PHE A 424 9.71 -8.72 -3.84
N LEU A 425 10.61 -8.41 -2.92
CA LEU A 425 11.73 -9.28 -2.56
C LEU A 425 11.32 -10.07 -1.33
N TYR A 426 11.26 -11.39 -1.46
CA TYR A 426 10.95 -12.32 -0.38
C TYR A 426 12.19 -13.15 0.00
N PRO A 427 12.33 -13.57 1.26
CA PRO A 427 13.42 -14.47 1.67
C PRO A 427 13.14 -15.93 1.26
N LEU A 428 11.87 -16.28 1.09
CA LEU A 428 11.39 -17.62 0.76
C LEU A 428 11.39 -17.85 -0.78
N PRO A 429 11.50 -19.11 -1.23
CA PRO A 429 11.31 -19.47 -2.64
C PRO A 429 9.96 -18.97 -3.17
N ALA A 430 9.93 -18.50 -4.41
CA ALA A 430 8.73 -17.93 -5.04
C ALA A 430 7.50 -18.84 -4.93
N GLU A 431 7.66 -20.16 -5.01
CA GLU A 431 6.56 -21.13 -4.91
C GLU A 431 5.92 -21.14 -3.52
N GLN A 432 6.70 -21.07 -2.44
CA GLN A 432 6.18 -20.97 -1.07
C GLN A 432 5.51 -19.62 -0.81
N VAL A 433 6.02 -18.55 -1.44
CA VAL A 433 5.43 -17.22 -1.37
C VAL A 433 4.09 -17.18 -2.13
N GLU A 434 4.03 -17.74 -3.33
CA GLU A 434 2.80 -17.88 -4.11
C GLU A 434 1.77 -18.73 -3.37
N GLU A 435 2.19 -19.85 -2.76
CA GLU A 435 1.32 -20.69 -1.93
C GLU A 435 0.80 -19.93 -0.70
N ALA A 436 1.67 -19.20 0.02
CA ALA A 436 1.25 -18.37 1.16
C ALA A 436 0.31 -17.22 0.75
N ILE A 437 0.52 -16.59 -0.42
CA ILE A 437 -0.38 -15.57 -0.96
C ILE A 437 -1.73 -16.18 -1.34
N ARG A 438 -1.74 -17.35 -2.01
CA ARG A 438 -2.98 -18.07 -2.37
C ARG A 438 -3.74 -18.50 -1.11
N ALA A 439 -3.07 -19.11 -0.14
CA ALA A 439 -3.66 -19.50 1.14
C ALA A 439 -4.23 -18.28 1.90
N ARG A 440 -3.56 -17.12 1.87
CA ARG A 440 -4.08 -15.89 2.48
C ARG A 440 -5.29 -15.32 1.70
N ALA A 441 -5.30 -15.41 0.38
CA ALA A 441 -6.44 -15.00 -0.45
C ALA A 441 -7.64 -15.95 -0.34
N GLU A 442 -7.40 -17.24 -0.09
CA GLU A 442 -8.43 -18.23 0.25
C GLU A 442 -8.99 -17.97 1.65
N ALA A 443 -8.13 -17.77 2.65
CA ALA A 443 -8.53 -17.39 4.01
C ALA A 443 -9.36 -16.09 4.03
N GLY A 444 -8.96 -15.07 3.25
CA GLY A 444 -9.71 -13.84 3.07
C GLY A 444 -11.12 -14.10 2.52
N ARG A 445 -11.23 -14.85 1.41
CA ARG A 445 -12.52 -15.24 0.82
C ARG A 445 -13.40 -16.05 1.78
N THR A 446 -12.83 -16.92 2.62
CA THR A 446 -13.61 -17.64 3.66
C THR A 446 -14.07 -16.72 4.79
N LEU A 447 -13.33 -15.67 5.11
CA LEU A 447 -13.74 -14.69 6.12
C LEU A 447 -14.85 -13.78 5.58
N GLU A 448 -14.74 -13.34 4.33
CA GLU A 448 -15.78 -12.59 3.62
C GLU A 448 -17.07 -13.40 3.47
N SER A 449 -16.99 -14.69 3.14
CA SER A 449 -18.19 -15.55 3.09
C SER A 449 -18.83 -15.71 4.48
N LEU A 450 -18.03 -15.90 5.54
CA LEU A 450 -18.53 -15.96 6.92
C LEU A 450 -19.14 -14.63 7.38
N GLN A 451 -18.63 -13.48 6.91
CA GLN A 451 -19.25 -12.18 7.17
C GLN A 451 -20.59 -12.04 6.47
N ARG A 452 -20.69 -12.40 5.18
CA ARG A 452 -21.97 -12.42 4.46
C ARG A 452 -22.98 -13.38 5.10
N ASP A 453 -22.55 -14.57 5.53
CA ASP A 453 -23.40 -15.52 6.27
C ASP A 453 -23.89 -14.94 7.62
N GLN A 454 -23.06 -14.16 8.32
CA GLN A 454 -23.44 -13.46 9.55
C GLN A 454 -24.43 -12.31 9.28
N GLU A 455 -24.24 -11.55 8.21
CA GLU A 455 -25.15 -10.48 7.79
C GLU A 455 -26.51 -11.04 7.34
N GLU A 456 -26.53 -12.11 6.54
CA GLU A 456 -27.76 -12.83 6.20
C GLU A 456 -28.44 -13.42 7.44
N GLY A 457 -27.66 -14.00 8.36
CA GLY A 457 -28.18 -14.53 9.62
C GLY A 457 -28.84 -13.45 10.49
N ALA A 458 -28.20 -12.28 10.62
CA ALA A 458 -28.76 -11.13 11.32
C ALA A 458 -30.02 -10.60 10.63
N TRP A 459 -30.04 -10.54 9.29
CA TRP A 459 -31.20 -10.09 8.52
C TRP A 459 -32.40 -11.03 8.70
N ARG A 460 -32.20 -12.35 8.65
CA ARG A 460 -33.25 -13.35 8.92
C ARG A 460 -33.76 -13.31 10.36
N LEU A 461 -32.91 -13.00 11.34
CA LEU A 461 -33.35 -12.81 12.73
C LEU A 461 -34.25 -11.58 12.89
N LEU A 462 -33.91 -10.46 12.26
CA LEU A 462 -34.74 -9.25 12.23
C LEU A 462 -36.08 -9.50 11.51
N GLU A 463 -36.09 -10.26 10.42
CA GLU A 463 -37.32 -10.65 9.73
C GLU A 463 -38.23 -11.53 10.63
N LEU A 464 -37.66 -12.50 11.34
CA LEU A 464 -38.40 -13.34 12.28
C LEU A 464 -38.92 -12.54 13.49
N GLU A 465 -38.16 -11.58 14.00
CA GLU A 465 -38.60 -10.67 15.07
C GLU A 465 -39.78 -9.80 14.60
N ALA A 466 -39.71 -9.25 13.38
CA ALA A 466 -40.80 -8.51 12.77
C ALA A 466 -42.07 -9.38 12.56
N GLN A 467 -41.91 -10.65 12.16
CA GLN A 467 -43.02 -11.60 12.04
C GLN A 467 -43.65 -11.93 13.41
N LEU A 468 -42.84 -12.15 14.44
CA LEU A 468 -43.32 -12.39 15.81
C LEU A 468 -44.07 -11.19 16.37
N GLU A 469 -43.55 -9.98 16.18
CA GLU A 469 -44.18 -8.75 16.65
C GLU A 469 -45.47 -8.46 15.87
N TYR A 470 -45.52 -8.73 14.55
CA TYR A 470 -46.76 -8.70 13.77
C TYR A 470 -47.83 -9.67 14.31
N VAL A 471 -47.45 -10.92 14.62
CA VAL A 471 -48.37 -11.91 15.21
C VAL A 471 -48.83 -11.48 16.61
N ARG A 472 -47.94 -10.88 17.40
CA ARG A 472 -48.25 -10.34 18.74
C ARG A 472 -49.27 -9.21 18.66
N GLN A 473 -49.06 -8.24 17.78
CA GLN A 473 -49.99 -7.14 17.54
C GLN A 473 -51.36 -7.65 17.04
N ARG A 474 -51.36 -8.61 16.10
CA ARG A 474 -52.59 -9.22 15.60
C ARG A 474 -53.37 -9.98 16.67
N THR A 475 -52.66 -10.66 17.58
CA THR A 475 -53.27 -11.35 18.73
C THR A 475 -53.83 -10.33 19.72
N GLN A 476 -53.07 -9.27 20.07
CA GLN A 476 -53.55 -8.20 20.95
C GLN A 476 -54.79 -7.48 20.40
N VAL A 477 -54.90 -7.31 19.07
CA VAL A 477 -56.10 -6.75 18.43
C VAL A 477 -57.29 -7.70 18.55
N ARG A 478 -57.09 -9.02 18.40
CA ARG A 478 -58.14 -10.03 18.64
C ARG A 478 -58.58 -10.06 20.09
N ASP A 479 -57.65 -10.13 21.04
CA ASP A 479 -57.94 -10.13 22.48
C ASP A 479 -58.76 -8.89 22.89
N ARG A 480 -58.46 -7.72 22.32
CA ARG A 480 -59.25 -6.49 22.51
C ARG A 480 -60.66 -6.60 21.90
N GLN A 481 -60.81 -7.18 20.72
CA GLN A 481 -62.12 -7.41 20.10
C GLN A 481 -62.95 -8.41 20.92
N ASP A 482 -62.35 -9.51 21.34
CA ASP A 482 -63.01 -10.54 22.14
C ASP A 482 -63.38 -10.04 23.55
N ALA A 483 -62.54 -9.21 24.17
CA ALA A 483 -62.88 -8.51 25.42
C ALA A 483 -64.10 -7.60 25.26
N VAL A 484 -64.16 -6.77 24.20
CA VAL A 484 -65.31 -5.90 23.91
C VAL A 484 -66.58 -6.72 23.63
N LEU A 485 -66.47 -7.87 22.97
CA LEU A 485 -67.60 -8.79 22.75
C LEU A 485 -68.05 -9.47 24.05
N ALA A 486 -67.12 -9.86 24.93
CA ALA A 486 -67.41 -10.44 26.23
C ALA A 486 -68.09 -9.43 27.16
N GLU A 487 -67.62 -8.17 27.20
CA GLU A 487 -68.27 -7.07 27.92
C GLU A 487 -69.71 -6.83 27.46
N ARG A 488 -69.95 -6.81 26.13
CA ARG A 488 -71.30 -6.71 25.57
C ARG A 488 -72.20 -7.87 26.03
N CYS A 489 -71.73 -9.11 25.89
CA CYS A 489 -72.49 -10.29 26.30
C CYS A 489 -72.77 -10.31 27.82
N LEU A 490 -71.83 -9.84 28.64
CA LEU A 490 -72.01 -9.72 30.09
C LEU A 490 -73.01 -8.60 30.44
N GLY A 491 -72.96 -7.47 29.74
CA GLY A 491 -73.94 -6.39 29.85
C GLY A 491 -75.36 -6.84 29.47
N GLU A 492 -75.51 -7.59 28.38
CA GLU A 492 -76.79 -8.20 27.96
C GLU A 492 -77.33 -9.17 29.03
N LYS A 493 -76.48 -10.03 29.60
CA LYS A 493 -76.85 -10.94 30.70
C LYS A 493 -77.27 -10.19 31.96
N LEU A 494 -76.56 -9.12 32.34
CA LEU A 494 -76.93 -8.28 33.48
C LEU A 494 -78.27 -7.59 33.25
N GLN A 495 -78.51 -7.01 32.07
CA GLN A 495 -79.81 -6.43 31.74
C GLN A 495 -80.94 -7.46 31.74
N ALA A 496 -80.69 -8.68 31.24
CA ALA A 496 -81.66 -9.78 31.28
C ALA A 496 -81.97 -10.21 32.72
N GLN A 497 -80.96 -10.29 33.59
CA GLN A 497 -81.14 -10.58 35.02
C GLN A 497 -81.88 -9.46 35.76
N GLN A 498 -81.56 -8.19 35.48
CA GLN A 498 -82.26 -7.02 36.03
C GLN A 498 -83.73 -7.05 35.64
N LYS A 499 -84.05 -7.19 34.34
CA LYS A 499 -85.44 -7.33 33.86
C LYS A 499 -86.16 -8.53 34.50
N ALA A 500 -85.49 -9.67 34.63
CA ALA A 500 -86.06 -10.84 35.29
C ALA A 500 -86.29 -10.63 36.81
N HIS A 501 -85.45 -9.82 37.46
CA HIS A 501 -85.62 -9.44 38.87
C HIS A 501 -86.75 -8.42 39.05
N GLU A 502 -86.83 -7.41 38.19
CA GLU A 502 -87.93 -6.44 38.13
C GLU A 502 -89.28 -7.14 37.89
N LEU A 503 -89.35 -8.09 36.95
CA LEU A 503 -90.54 -8.91 36.72
C LEU A 503 -90.93 -9.75 37.96
N LYS A 504 -89.95 -10.30 38.69
CA LYS A 504 -90.20 -11.02 39.95
C LYS A 504 -90.68 -10.10 41.07
N LEU A 505 -90.14 -8.88 41.17
CA LEU A 505 -90.59 -7.87 42.11
C LEU A 505 -92.02 -7.42 41.78
N ALA A 506 -92.31 -7.12 40.51
CA ALA A 506 -93.64 -6.75 40.04
C ALA A 506 -94.67 -7.88 40.31
N ALA A 507 -94.30 -9.14 40.07
CA ALA A 507 -95.14 -10.28 40.39
C ALA A 507 -95.40 -10.41 41.91
N ARG A 508 -94.39 -10.22 42.76
CA ARG A 508 -94.56 -10.23 44.23
C ARG A 508 -95.36 -9.04 44.75
N LEU A 509 -95.21 -7.86 44.15
CA LEU A 509 -96.02 -6.68 44.50
C LEU A 509 -97.48 -6.92 44.12
N ALA A 510 -97.76 -7.43 42.91
CA ALA A 510 -99.10 -7.83 42.50
C ALA A 510 -99.70 -8.96 43.38
N GLU A 511 -98.88 -9.89 43.87
CA GLU A 511 -99.29 -10.92 44.84
C GLU A 511 -99.65 -10.33 46.22
N MET A 512 -98.98 -9.25 46.65
CA MET A 512 -99.33 -8.53 47.89
C MET A 512 -100.52 -7.58 47.73
N GLU A 513 -100.74 -7.01 46.54
CA GLU A 513 -101.89 -6.15 46.23
C GLU A 513 -103.18 -6.95 45.93
N ALA A 514 -103.09 -8.26 45.71
CA ALA A 514 -104.25 -9.13 45.52
C ALA A 514 -105.05 -9.28 46.83
N PRO A 515 -106.32 -8.79 46.90
CA PRO A 515 -107.12 -8.94 48.12
C PRO A 515 -107.42 -10.40 48.40
N ARG A 516 -107.10 -10.86 49.62
CA ARG A 516 -107.33 -12.23 50.12
C ARG A 516 -108.73 -12.75 49.82
N ARG A 517 -108.89 -13.51 48.73
CA ARG A 517 -110.09 -14.34 48.50
C ARG A 517 -109.99 -15.65 49.28
N PRO A 518 -111.09 -16.16 49.86
CA PRO A 518 -111.07 -17.31 50.76
C PRO A 518 -110.79 -18.63 50.03
N ARG A 519 -110.11 -19.56 50.73
CA ARG A 519 -109.88 -20.94 50.29
C ARG A 519 -111.20 -21.73 50.21
N PRO A 520 -111.47 -22.46 49.11
CA PRO A 520 -112.42 -23.57 49.10
C PRO A 520 -111.80 -24.87 49.65
N HIS A 521 -112.66 -25.83 50.00
CA HIS A 521 -112.31 -27.08 50.68
C HIS A 521 -111.74 -28.20 49.79
N CYS A 522 -111.18 -29.20 50.47
CA CYS A 522 -110.57 -30.42 49.93
C CYS A 522 -111.56 -31.38 49.23
N THR A 523 -111.08 -32.10 48.22
CA THR A 523 -111.56 -33.43 47.82
C THR A 523 -110.38 -34.30 47.34
N THR A 524 -110.46 -35.61 47.60
CA THR A 524 -109.49 -36.66 47.27
C THR A 524 -110.26 -37.95 46.91
N PRO A 525 -109.60 -39.01 46.41
CA PRO A 525 -108.84 -39.21 45.16
C PRO A 525 -109.64 -40.15 44.20
N PRO A 526 -109.11 -40.89 43.18
CA PRO A 526 -108.25 -42.10 43.36
C PRO A 526 -107.20 -42.28 42.20
N PRO A 527 -106.79 -43.49 41.73
CA PRO A 527 -105.42 -44.00 41.92
C PRO A 527 -104.57 -44.19 40.63
N ALA A 528 -103.34 -44.70 40.81
CA ALA A 528 -102.34 -44.98 39.76
C ALA A 528 -102.78 -46.04 38.71
N PRO A 529 -102.07 -46.12 37.56
CA PRO A 529 -101.04 -47.18 37.45
C PRO A 529 -99.76 -46.84 36.63
N CYS A 530 -98.66 -47.56 36.91
CA CYS A 530 -97.53 -47.80 35.99
C CYS A 530 -97.85 -49.04 35.11
N PRO A 531 -97.27 -49.27 33.90
CA PRO A 531 -95.83 -49.31 33.52
C PRO A 531 -95.47 -48.31 32.39
N GLY A 532 -94.30 -48.30 31.72
CA GLY A 532 -93.04 -49.06 31.87
C GLY A 532 -92.47 -49.58 30.53
N GLU A 533 -91.13 -49.53 30.35
CA GLU A 533 -90.33 -49.92 29.15
C GLU A 533 -90.65 -49.15 27.84
N GLY A 534 -89.77 -48.95 26.85
CA GLY A 534 -88.33 -49.26 26.70
C GLY A 534 -87.83 -48.88 25.29
N SER A 535 -86.53 -49.11 25.01
CA SER A 535 -85.88 -49.17 23.67
C SER A 535 -85.82 -47.94 22.73
N THR A 536 -84.59 -47.63 22.31
CA THR A 536 -84.22 -46.90 21.06
C THR A 536 -84.73 -47.59 19.79
N PRO A 537 -84.94 -46.85 18.68
CA PRO A 537 -84.05 -47.07 17.53
C PRO A 537 -83.70 -45.81 16.69
N SER A 538 -82.68 -45.94 15.84
CA SER A 538 -82.27 -44.97 14.80
C SER A 538 -82.99 -45.20 13.46
N PRO A 539 -83.20 -44.15 12.65
CA PRO A 539 -82.81 -44.20 11.22
C PRO A 539 -82.34 -42.82 10.65
N ARG A 540 -81.98 -42.63 9.36
CA ARG A 540 -81.17 -43.39 8.36
C ARG A 540 -81.15 -42.62 7.01
N ARG A 541 -79.95 -42.21 6.51
CA ARG A 541 -79.66 -41.72 5.12
C ARG A 541 -80.33 -40.37 4.71
N LEU A 542 -79.90 -39.62 3.67
CA LEU A 542 -79.15 -39.92 2.43
C LEU A 542 -78.47 -38.64 1.87
N GLY A 543 -77.31 -38.71 1.18
CA GLY A 543 -76.79 -37.55 0.39
C GLY A 543 -75.27 -37.41 0.26
N THR A 544 -74.64 -38.19 -0.64
CA THR A 544 -73.22 -38.02 -1.08
C THR A 544 -73.15 -37.34 -2.46
N PRO A 545 -72.00 -36.75 -2.88
CA PRO A 545 -71.07 -37.55 -3.70
C PRO A 545 -69.55 -37.31 -3.49
N ARG A 546 -68.76 -38.38 -3.73
CA ARG A 546 -67.44 -38.51 -4.41
C ARG A 546 -66.39 -37.35 -4.36
N SER A 547 -65.07 -37.60 -4.27
CA SER A 547 -64.27 -38.83 -4.50
C SER A 547 -62.80 -38.70 -4.05
N SER A 548 -62.13 -39.84 -3.76
CA SER A 548 -60.69 -40.21 -4.01
C SER A 548 -59.54 -39.20 -3.71
N SER A 549 -58.37 -39.57 -3.16
CA SER A 549 -57.74 -40.90 -2.93
C SER A 549 -56.49 -40.81 -2.02
N SER A 550 -56.02 -41.99 -1.55
CA SER A 550 -54.64 -42.35 -1.12
C SER A 550 -54.00 -41.68 0.12
N GLY A 551 -53.54 -42.52 1.06
CA GLY A 551 -52.77 -42.14 2.28
C GLY A 551 -51.24 -42.21 2.09
N PRO A 552 -50.41 -42.71 3.04
CA PRO A 552 -50.71 -43.36 4.34
C PRO A 552 -50.09 -42.66 5.58
N GLN A 553 -50.43 -43.16 6.77
CA GLN A 553 -49.77 -42.82 8.04
C GLN A 553 -48.38 -43.47 8.16
N VAL A 554 -47.43 -42.77 8.80
CA VAL A 554 -46.26 -43.36 9.46
C VAL A 554 -46.11 -42.69 10.83
N CYS A 555 -45.92 -43.50 11.88
CA CYS A 555 -45.66 -43.00 13.24
C CYS A 555 -44.23 -42.44 13.35
N PRO A 556 -43.97 -41.54 14.31
CA PRO A 556 -42.69 -41.53 14.99
C PRO A 556 -42.87 -41.81 16.50
N SER A 557 -42.48 -43.01 16.88
CA SER A 557 -42.06 -43.34 18.25
C SER A 557 -40.89 -42.44 18.68
N SER A 558 -40.91 -41.95 19.92
CA SER A 558 -39.77 -41.28 20.54
C SER A 558 -38.56 -42.23 20.67
N PRO A 559 -37.34 -41.79 20.31
CA PRO A 559 -36.10 -42.41 20.78
C PRO A 559 -35.48 -41.63 21.95
N TRP A 560 -34.91 -42.38 22.89
CA TRP A 560 -34.03 -41.86 23.94
C TRP A 560 -32.68 -41.40 23.36
N PRO A 561 -31.93 -40.49 24.02
CA PRO A 561 -30.57 -40.16 23.62
C PRO A 561 -29.59 -41.28 24.03
N PRO A 562 -28.64 -41.68 23.16
CA PRO A 562 -27.60 -42.64 23.51
C PRO A 562 -26.33 -41.97 24.06
N GLY A 563 -25.66 -42.69 24.96
CA GLY A 563 -24.21 -42.93 24.93
C GLY A 563 -23.27 -41.73 24.90
N SER A 564 -22.82 -41.31 26.08
CA SER A 564 -21.52 -40.64 26.23
C SER A 564 -20.38 -41.66 26.03
N GLU A 565 -19.81 -41.75 24.83
CA GLU A 565 -18.60 -42.55 24.59
C GLU A 565 -17.32 -41.74 24.78
N THR A 566 -16.33 -42.42 25.36
CA THR A 566 -15.04 -41.91 25.79
C THR A 566 -14.15 -41.44 24.63
N ALA A 567 -13.66 -40.20 24.74
CA ALA A 567 -12.58 -39.69 23.90
C ALA A 567 -11.31 -40.55 24.07
N THR A 568 -10.97 -41.35 23.06
CA THR A 568 -9.78 -42.21 23.07
C THR A 568 -8.64 -41.50 22.33
N SER A 569 -7.53 -41.27 23.03
CA SER A 569 -6.34 -40.60 22.48
C SER A 569 -5.65 -41.43 21.39
N PRO A 570 -5.34 -40.86 20.22
CA PRO A 570 -4.39 -41.45 19.28
C PRO A 570 -2.95 -41.10 19.69
N ARG A 571 -2.24 -42.03 20.33
CA ARG A 571 -0.77 -42.01 20.37
C ARG A 571 -0.20 -42.22 18.95
N PRO A 572 0.91 -41.57 18.58
CA PRO A 572 1.53 -41.76 17.27
C PRO A 572 2.17 -43.16 17.17
N LYS A 573 1.95 -43.85 16.03
CA LYS A 573 2.68 -45.08 15.69
C LYS A 573 3.88 -44.77 14.81
N ALA A 574 5.06 -45.08 15.36
CA ALA A 574 6.24 -45.66 14.72
C ALA A 574 6.69 -45.15 13.33
N CYS A 575 7.91 -44.60 13.30
CA CYS A 575 8.72 -44.50 12.09
C CYS A 575 8.96 -45.88 11.44
N PRO A 576 8.92 -45.99 10.10
CA PRO A 576 9.74 -46.96 9.39
C PRO A 576 11.16 -46.41 9.21
N SER A 577 12.13 -47.20 9.64
CA SER A 577 13.56 -46.92 9.49
C SER A 577 14.02 -46.83 8.03
N SER A 578 14.86 -45.83 7.75
CA SER A 578 16.10 -45.94 6.97
C SER A 578 16.25 -47.19 6.08
N ARG A 579 16.08 -47.03 4.77
CA ARG A 579 16.74 -47.88 3.77
C ARG A 579 17.93 -47.13 3.18
N ARG A 580 19.12 -47.72 3.28
CA ARG A 580 20.31 -47.32 2.51
C ARG A 580 20.07 -47.50 1.01
N PRO A 581 20.52 -46.57 0.15
CA PRO A 581 20.94 -46.92 -1.21
C PRO A 581 22.39 -47.49 -1.21
N PRO A 582 22.69 -48.51 -2.04
CA PRO A 582 24.06 -48.97 -2.31
C PRO A 582 24.62 -48.40 -3.64
N GLY A 583 25.96 -48.32 -3.77
CA GLY A 583 26.67 -47.89 -4.99
C GLY A 583 26.66 -46.36 -5.18
N THR A 584 27.76 -45.63 -5.40
CA THR A 584 29.14 -45.99 -5.76
C THR A 584 29.30 -46.83 -7.02
N GLU A 585 28.99 -46.22 -8.17
CA GLU A 585 29.71 -46.50 -9.41
C GLU A 585 30.38 -45.21 -9.92
N ALA A 586 31.58 -45.36 -10.48
CA ALA A 586 32.41 -44.26 -10.94
C ALA A 586 32.15 -43.96 -12.42
N ALA A 587 32.09 -42.68 -12.79
CA ALA A 587 32.08 -42.24 -14.18
C ALA A 587 32.92 -40.97 -14.37
N THR A 588 34.18 -41.19 -14.72
CA THR A 588 34.94 -40.47 -15.77
C THR A 588 34.72 -38.96 -15.95
N SER A 589 35.74 -38.20 -15.56
CA SER A 589 35.96 -36.83 -16.06
C SER A 589 36.27 -36.82 -17.56
N PRO A 590 35.67 -35.92 -18.35
CA PRO A 590 36.22 -35.44 -19.61
C PRO A 590 36.83 -34.03 -19.48
N ARG A 591 37.95 -33.89 -20.17
CA ARG A 591 38.77 -32.69 -20.38
C ARG A 591 37.99 -31.62 -21.19
N PRO A 592 38.20 -30.31 -20.99
CA PRO A 592 37.47 -29.29 -21.75
C PRO A 592 38.03 -29.14 -23.17
N GLU A 593 37.13 -29.14 -24.17
CA GLU A 593 37.45 -28.79 -25.55
C GLU A 593 36.94 -27.39 -25.94
N ALA A 594 37.76 -26.73 -26.75
CA ALA A 594 37.52 -25.60 -27.66
C ALA A 594 36.28 -24.69 -27.50
N LEU A 595 36.57 -23.39 -27.32
CA LEU A 595 35.66 -22.29 -27.67
C LEU A 595 35.42 -22.26 -29.19
N PRO A 596 34.16 -22.22 -29.68
CA PRO A 596 33.87 -21.84 -31.07
C PRO A 596 33.86 -20.32 -31.24
N SER A 597 34.40 -19.87 -32.37
CA SER A 597 34.54 -18.47 -32.79
C SER A 597 33.22 -17.80 -33.16
N SER A 598 33.17 -16.47 -32.98
CA SER A 598 32.06 -15.60 -33.39
C SER A 598 31.96 -15.41 -34.91
N SER A 599 30.80 -15.74 -35.50
CA SER A 599 30.26 -15.08 -36.71
C SER A 599 28.78 -15.45 -36.92
N SER A 600 28.08 -14.65 -37.73
CA SER A 600 26.68 -14.82 -38.17
C SER A 600 25.57 -14.66 -37.12
N TRP A 601 24.92 -13.50 -37.14
CA TRP A 601 23.56 -13.29 -36.65
C TRP A 601 22.77 -12.50 -37.72
N GLU A 602 22.24 -13.22 -38.71
CA GLU A 602 21.20 -12.70 -39.62
C GLU A 602 20.00 -13.65 -39.61
N GLY A 603 18.79 -13.08 -39.49
CA GLY A 603 17.53 -13.80 -39.69
C GLY A 603 16.81 -14.28 -38.42
N ALA A 604 15.93 -13.43 -37.88
CA ALA A 604 14.81 -13.86 -37.04
C ALA A 604 13.58 -13.00 -37.38
N ALA A 605 12.66 -13.57 -38.17
CA ALA A 605 11.44 -12.88 -38.60
C ALA A 605 10.27 -13.10 -37.63
N ALA A 606 9.40 -12.10 -37.56
CA ALA A 606 8.02 -12.07 -37.05
C ALA A 606 7.52 -13.25 -36.17
N ALA A 607 7.32 -12.97 -34.87
CA ALA A 607 6.43 -13.75 -34.00
C ALA A 607 5.05 -13.03 -33.88
N PRO A 608 3.93 -13.77 -33.80
CA PRO A 608 2.59 -13.17 -33.74
C PRO A 608 2.26 -12.58 -32.36
N ALA A 609 1.36 -11.59 -32.33
CA ALA A 609 0.93 -10.94 -31.10
C ALA A 609 0.17 -11.91 -30.16
N MET A 610 0.73 -12.17 -28.98
CA MET A 610 0.02 -12.83 -27.88
C MET A 610 -0.68 -11.83 -26.98
N HIS A 611 -1.89 -12.17 -26.53
CA HIS A 611 -2.60 -11.43 -25.48
C HIS A 611 -1.82 -11.50 -24.17
N GLY A 612 -1.49 -10.33 -23.62
CA GLY A 612 -0.62 -10.21 -22.45
C GLY A 612 -1.29 -10.64 -21.14
N PHE A 613 -0.75 -11.67 -20.51
CA PHE A 613 -0.84 -11.87 -19.06
C PHE A 613 0.28 -11.05 -18.41
N LEU A 614 -0.05 -9.92 -17.78
CA LEU A 614 0.91 -9.21 -16.93
C LEU A 614 1.05 -9.99 -15.61
N GLY A 615 2.28 -10.37 -15.24
CA GLY A 615 2.57 -10.77 -13.86
C GLY A 615 3.65 -11.83 -13.65
N ASP A 616 3.89 -12.73 -14.60
CA ASP A 616 4.79 -13.87 -14.38
C ASP A 616 6.04 -13.87 -15.28
N PHE A 617 7.20 -13.65 -14.65
CA PHE A 617 8.53 -13.74 -15.29
C PHE A 617 8.85 -15.11 -15.88
N ARG A 618 8.21 -16.19 -15.42
CA ARG A 618 8.45 -17.56 -15.93
C ARG A 618 8.03 -17.73 -17.40
N SER A 619 7.27 -16.77 -17.97
CA SER A 619 6.75 -16.81 -19.35
C SER A 619 7.71 -16.34 -20.45
N THR A 620 8.95 -15.92 -20.13
CA THR A 620 9.97 -15.52 -21.12
C THR A 620 11.18 -16.46 -21.16
N PRO A 621 11.82 -16.67 -22.34
CA PRO A 621 12.56 -17.91 -22.63
C PRO A 621 13.97 -17.99 -22.03
N ALA A 622 14.59 -19.18 -22.21
CA ALA A 622 15.83 -19.71 -21.63
C ALA A 622 17.06 -18.77 -21.49
N VAL A 623 17.09 -17.63 -22.17
CA VAL A 623 18.12 -16.59 -22.02
C VAL A 623 18.25 -16.13 -20.57
N TRP A 624 17.13 -16.01 -19.83
CA TRP A 624 17.19 -15.61 -18.42
C TRP A 624 17.74 -16.71 -17.50
N ALA A 625 17.43 -17.98 -17.78
CA ALA A 625 18.02 -19.10 -17.05
C ALA A 625 19.55 -19.12 -17.20
N ALA A 626 20.07 -18.82 -18.40
CA ALA A 626 21.51 -18.67 -18.64
C ALA A 626 22.12 -17.46 -17.91
N CYS A 627 21.40 -16.33 -17.85
CA CYS A 627 21.86 -15.12 -17.14
C CYS A 627 21.88 -15.34 -15.61
N HIS A 628 20.81 -15.91 -15.06
CA HIS A 628 20.68 -16.24 -13.64
C HIS A 628 21.66 -17.35 -13.21
N ALA A 629 21.95 -18.32 -14.08
CA ALA A 629 23.01 -19.31 -13.85
C ALA A 629 24.39 -18.65 -13.74
N ARG A 630 24.70 -17.63 -14.55
CA ARG A 630 25.95 -16.86 -14.44
C ARG A 630 26.05 -16.08 -13.12
N PHE A 631 24.96 -15.47 -12.64
CA PHE A 631 24.95 -14.81 -11.33
C PHE A 631 25.10 -15.79 -10.15
N ARG A 632 24.52 -17.00 -10.23
CA ARG A 632 24.71 -18.05 -9.20
C ARG A 632 26.16 -18.50 -9.02
N VAL A 633 27.03 -18.34 -10.02
CA VAL A 633 28.47 -18.68 -9.89
C VAL A 633 29.22 -17.70 -8.99
N GLY A 634 28.76 -16.44 -8.87
CA GLY A 634 29.37 -15.44 -7.99
C GLY A 634 28.99 -15.58 -6.51
N LEU A 635 27.81 -16.13 -6.22
CA LEU A 635 27.33 -16.39 -4.87
C LEU A 635 27.54 -17.86 -4.51
N ARG A 636 28.78 -18.25 -4.18
CA ARG A 636 29.00 -19.47 -3.40
C ARG A 636 28.32 -19.27 -2.04
N PRO A 637 27.34 -20.10 -1.63
CA PRO A 637 26.99 -20.16 -0.22
C PRO A 637 28.24 -20.57 0.56
N GLU A 638 28.40 -20.04 1.79
CA GLU A 638 29.39 -20.59 2.72
C GLU A 638 29.23 -22.11 2.74
N SER A 639 30.34 -22.83 2.63
CA SER A 639 30.29 -24.28 2.59
C SER A 639 29.58 -24.78 3.85
N THR A 640 28.73 -25.79 3.73
CA THR A 640 28.08 -26.42 4.89
C THR A 640 29.10 -26.93 5.91
N GLU A 641 30.34 -27.15 5.46
CA GLU A 641 31.51 -27.46 6.26
C GLU A 641 31.99 -26.27 7.11
N GLU A 642 32.12 -25.05 6.58
CA GLU A 642 32.44 -23.84 7.36
C GLU A 642 31.37 -23.49 8.39
N ALA A 643 30.08 -23.63 8.02
CA ALA A 643 28.97 -23.46 8.96
C ALA A 643 29.03 -24.49 10.11
N ALA A 644 29.34 -25.76 9.79
CA ALA A 644 29.52 -26.82 10.78
C ALA A 644 30.78 -26.60 11.66
N VAL A 645 31.85 -26.03 11.10
CA VAL A 645 33.07 -25.67 11.86
C VAL A 645 32.79 -24.52 12.84
N ARG A 646 32.06 -23.46 12.43
CA ARG A 646 31.64 -22.40 13.37
C ARG A 646 30.75 -22.94 14.48
N ALA A 647 29.76 -23.78 14.17
CA ALA A 647 28.89 -24.39 15.17
C ALA A 647 29.70 -25.20 16.21
N ARG A 648 30.67 -26.01 15.75
CA ARG A 648 31.57 -26.79 16.62
C ARG A 648 32.56 -25.95 17.42
N ALA A 649 32.95 -24.77 16.93
CA ALA A 649 33.77 -23.83 17.70
C ALA A 649 32.94 -23.23 18.84
N GLN A 650 31.72 -22.79 18.54
CA GLN A 650 30.81 -22.18 19.51
C GLN A 650 30.37 -23.16 20.62
N GLU A 651 30.26 -24.45 20.31
CA GLU A 651 29.96 -25.52 21.27
C GLU A 651 31.14 -25.84 22.22
N ARG A 652 32.39 -25.56 21.81
CA ARG A 652 33.59 -25.73 22.67
C ARG A 652 33.73 -24.64 23.72
N ASP A 653 33.37 -23.40 23.40
CA ASP A 653 33.44 -22.27 24.33
C ASP A 653 32.31 -22.29 25.38
N ALA A 654 31.30 -23.15 25.20
CA ALA A 654 30.14 -23.26 26.07
C ALA A 654 30.32 -24.19 27.30
N CYS A 655 31.49 -24.82 27.48
CA CYS A 655 31.78 -25.65 28.66
C CYS A 655 32.35 -24.83 29.82
N PRO A 656 31.61 -24.59 30.92
CA PRO A 656 32.15 -23.88 32.08
C PRO A 656 33.18 -24.75 32.80
N HIS A 657 34.39 -24.21 33.02
CA HIS A 657 35.42 -24.87 33.83
C HIS A 657 34.91 -25.11 35.26
N GLY A 658 34.62 -26.36 35.59
CA GLY A 658 34.35 -26.78 36.96
C GLY A 658 35.58 -26.59 37.85
N LYS A 659 35.43 -25.82 38.93
CA LYS A 659 36.45 -25.71 39.98
C LYS A 659 36.55 -27.03 40.74
N ALA A 660 37.74 -27.62 40.79
CA ALA A 660 38.07 -28.68 41.73
C ALA A 660 38.24 -28.08 43.16
N PRO A 661 37.93 -28.84 44.23
CA PRO A 661 38.12 -28.39 45.60
C PRO A 661 39.58 -28.53 46.05
N GLY A 662 40.05 -27.54 46.81
CA GLY A 662 41.32 -27.50 47.53
C GLY A 662 41.21 -26.50 48.67
#